data_AF-A0A2E9QWY7-F1
#
_entry.id   AF-A0A2E9QWY7-F1
#
_cell.length_a   1.000
_cell.length_b   1.000
_cell.length_c   1.000
_cell.angle_alpha   90.00
_cell.angle_beta   90.00
_cell.angle_gamma   90.00
#
_symmetry.space_group_name_H-M   'P 1'
#
loop_
_entity.id
_entity.type
_entity.pdbx_description
1 polymer ?
#
loop_
_entity_poly.entity_id
_entity_poly.type
_entity_poly.pdbx_seq_one_letter_code
_entity_poly.pdbx_strand_id
1 'polypeptide(L)'
;MSMHKPLTDSVTPEKKRFLKQLCASLVFQKATPSSAPKAYEYLSYKFQHNPTYRAWLTSICPPKMLRTLRRYKGSDEIPVCPETPKGTSIRLYRAPSPTEQQAKIAADNVAEQWSMFLAERNIPTMLATPTLCVVFVPEGMVFDVDELWSTFLREDLLSLGSLCRSLLPLLNLSKLSARGFSAPEILLVSGGMRTFMCAWFLRTYDLVKERLTNRQHKLGSEDLSEKEREKLQALQDKEIEKYNTHFQRRWKALRKEVDKHQDKLNKQQNKIDKLKKPSGKKYEKLLKELRRLQQQEPFPSSAWSRLNTLAQEEQFNPFCVIDKELRANTAQYKEIVQTSKKFHRKAADQLNHPRGDIFASMLVELLKAANTPDEACLQTIPSMFSTQPFAPPPRKAGDSPKQICFVCGAYMEKDEPSFELRRMIFTSPEQRLQGSPNPKKPKCCISCVTYAYVCGAKPTEDTTIIKIIPKNQQTQHSEGDTQQIGRILINKELNIQSGPYLLLGCKEWLSAKGGFKPVSASVGALAYAYYRIARDVHPAALEHMQFFLVERGQEIPLSNTRLFWLYALLQASGLSIEQQGKLSLPVSQIIRVLLADEYIESQYIAAKHTTLPTSFPMKMEAFWHSLSIIFQKEKDMSTQAENKLSEIELIAGMTGLLIPFINLLKRKLSDKGKKEKEIHREMAKLIENCNDPFLWNYNFASHKEIVFKSAKLFKNSDSYFIYEQTKRLLSNLPQGIDTAEREEVNKEGASLQINFDDVLASYNMYLSDNLNRQQRKELTNKLKLSLYSRFPSVLSRYK
;
A
#
# COMPACT_ATOMS: atom_id res chain seq x y z
N MET A 1 39.69 -40.95 -18.43
CA MET A 1 39.41 -39.92 -17.41
C MET A 1 38.93 -38.65 -18.11
N SER A 2 37.63 -38.51 -18.35
CA SER A 2 37.05 -37.25 -18.85
C SER A 2 36.40 -36.52 -17.68
N MET A 3 36.87 -35.30 -17.41
CA MET A 3 36.34 -34.41 -16.38
C MET A 3 34.87 -34.09 -16.66
N HIS A 4 33.97 -34.53 -15.77
CA HIS A 4 32.65 -33.93 -15.64
C HIS A 4 32.81 -32.55 -14.99
N LYS A 5 32.84 -31.49 -15.80
CA LYS A 5 32.56 -30.14 -15.32
C LYS A 5 31.14 -30.13 -14.71
N PRO A 6 30.93 -29.53 -13.54
CA PRO A 6 29.57 -29.25 -13.09
C PRO A 6 28.98 -28.24 -14.08
N LEU A 7 27.93 -28.64 -14.80
CA LEU A 7 27.07 -27.72 -15.52
C LEU A 7 26.44 -26.78 -14.48
N THR A 8 27.05 -25.62 -14.27
CA THR A 8 26.34 -24.44 -13.80
C THR A 8 25.33 -24.09 -14.88
N ASP A 9 24.19 -24.76 -14.86
CA ASP A 9 23.10 -24.65 -15.81
C ASP A 9 22.50 -23.24 -15.65
N SER A 10 23.11 -22.26 -16.31
CA SER A 10 22.67 -20.87 -16.27
C SER A 10 21.25 -20.80 -16.79
N VAL A 11 20.36 -20.20 -15.99
CA VAL A 11 18.94 -20.13 -16.30
C VAL A 11 18.72 -19.12 -17.43
N THR A 12 18.66 -19.58 -18.68
CA THR A 12 18.31 -18.71 -19.81
C THR A 12 16.84 -18.29 -19.73
N PRO A 13 16.48 -17.07 -20.19
CA PRO A 13 15.08 -16.63 -20.26
C PRO A 13 14.17 -17.61 -21.00
N GLU A 14 14.69 -18.26 -22.03
CA GLU A 14 14.01 -19.28 -22.83
C GLU A 14 13.66 -20.53 -22.01
N LYS A 15 14.59 -21.02 -21.18
CA LYS A 15 14.34 -22.16 -20.27
C LYS A 15 13.29 -21.82 -19.20
N LYS A 16 13.29 -20.59 -18.66
CA LYS A 16 12.21 -20.12 -17.74
C LYS A 16 10.87 -20.04 -18.45
N ARG A 17 10.85 -19.54 -19.69
CA ARG A 17 9.63 -19.43 -20.52
C ARG A 17 9.04 -20.80 -20.81
N PHE A 18 9.87 -21.76 -21.22
CA PHE A 18 9.47 -23.15 -21.44
C PHE A 18 8.87 -23.78 -20.19
N LEU A 19 9.56 -23.69 -19.06
CA LEU A 19 9.07 -24.26 -17.80
C LEU A 19 7.74 -23.62 -17.36
N LYS A 20 7.53 -22.32 -17.65
CA LYS A 20 6.31 -21.61 -17.26
C LYS A 20 5.13 -22.09 -18.11
N GLN A 21 5.36 -22.30 -19.40
CA GLN A 21 4.40 -22.95 -20.29
C GLN A 21 4.09 -24.38 -19.83
N LEU A 22 5.11 -25.14 -19.40
CA LEU A 22 4.96 -26.54 -18.97
C LEU A 22 4.16 -26.63 -17.66
N CYS A 23 4.50 -25.80 -16.67
CA CYS A 23 3.75 -25.71 -15.41
C CYS A 23 2.30 -25.28 -15.66
N ALA A 24 2.08 -24.28 -16.51
CA ALA A 24 0.76 -23.87 -16.95
C ALA A 24 -0.01 -25.06 -17.53
N SER A 25 0.53 -25.70 -18.57
CA SER A 25 -0.09 -26.86 -19.22
C SER A 25 -0.52 -27.96 -18.24
N LEU A 26 0.34 -28.33 -17.27
CA LEU A 26 0.03 -29.38 -16.30
C LEU A 26 -1.04 -29.00 -15.28
N VAL A 27 -0.95 -27.78 -14.72
CA VAL A 27 -1.96 -27.26 -13.79
C VAL A 27 -3.31 -27.19 -14.48
N PHE A 28 -3.33 -26.75 -15.74
CA PHE A 28 -4.55 -26.48 -16.50
C PHE A 28 -5.22 -27.73 -17.06
N GLN A 29 -4.46 -28.73 -17.54
CA GLN A 29 -5.03 -30.01 -17.97
C GLN A 29 -5.55 -30.86 -16.79
N LYS A 30 -5.48 -30.36 -15.55
CA LYS A 30 -5.62 -31.15 -14.31
C LYS A 30 -4.76 -32.41 -14.39
N ALA A 31 -3.62 -32.30 -15.06
CA ALA A 31 -2.79 -33.44 -15.37
C ALA A 31 -2.32 -34.02 -14.03
N THR A 32 -2.69 -35.26 -13.78
CA THR A 32 -2.16 -35.98 -12.63
C THR A 32 -0.74 -36.43 -12.97
N PRO A 33 0.05 -36.78 -11.94
CA PRO A 33 1.35 -37.36 -12.20
C PRO A 33 1.27 -38.68 -13.00
N SER A 34 0.09 -39.31 -13.06
CA SER A 34 -0.19 -40.45 -13.93
C SER A 34 -0.50 -40.06 -15.39
N SER A 35 -1.07 -38.88 -15.65
CA SER A 35 -1.46 -38.47 -17.02
C SER A 35 -0.35 -37.70 -17.75
N ALA A 36 0.63 -37.14 -17.03
CA ALA A 36 1.78 -36.47 -17.61
C ALA A 36 3.08 -36.76 -16.84
N PRO A 37 3.49 -38.04 -16.73
CA PRO A 37 4.58 -38.48 -15.85
C PRO A 37 5.91 -37.81 -16.18
N LYS A 38 6.30 -37.74 -17.45
CA LYS A 38 7.57 -37.13 -17.89
C LYS A 38 7.70 -35.65 -17.51
N ALA A 39 6.60 -34.92 -17.51
CA ALA A 39 6.59 -33.50 -17.18
C ALA A 39 6.63 -33.26 -15.66
N TYR A 40 5.94 -34.10 -14.87
CA TYR A 40 6.06 -34.10 -13.41
C TYR A 40 7.44 -34.57 -12.94
N GLU A 41 8.04 -35.53 -13.63
CA GLU A 41 9.41 -35.99 -13.39
C GLU A 41 10.42 -34.86 -13.66
N TYR A 42 10.33 -34.20 -14.82
CA TYR A 42 11.18 -33.06 -15.16
C TYR A 42 11.06 -31.88 -14.19
N LEU A 43 9.84 -31.51 -13.82
CA LEU A 43 9.61 -30.42 -12.86
C LEU A 43 10.02 -30.80 -11.44
N SER A 44 9.80 -32.05 -11.01
CA SER A 44 10.21 -32.52 -9.69
C SER A 44 11.74 -32.55 -9.59
N TYR A 45 12.42 -33.03 -10.62
CA TYR A 45 13.89 -33.02 -10.69
C TYR A 45 14.43 -31.59 -10.60
N LYS A 46 13.91 -30.64 -11.40
CA LYS A 46 14.32 -29.22 -11.30
C LYS A 46 13.96 -28.60 -9.94
N PHE A 47 12.86 -29.00 -9.32
CA PHE A 47 12.45 -28.54 -8.00
C PHE A 47 13.36 -29.06 -6.87
N GLN A 48 13.85 -30.29 -6.96
CA GLN A 48 14.66 -30.92 -5.93
C GLN A 48 16.15 -30.58 -6.05
N HIS A 49 16.68 -30.56 -7.28
CA HIS A 49 18.13 -30.50 -7.52
C HIS A 49 18.65 -29.12 -7.97
N ASN A 50 17.78 -28.13 -8.20
CA ASN A 50 18.22 -26.79 -8.57
C ASN A 50 17.55 -25.72 -7.68
N PRO A 51 18.30 -25.08 -6.75
CA PRO A 51 17.76 -24.09 -5.81
C PRO A 51 17.10 -22.89 -6.51
N THR A 52 17.64 -22.48 -7.66
CA THR A 52 17.11 -21.37 -8.46
C THR A 52 15.76 -21.75 -9.09
N TYR A 53 15.66 -22.93 -9.70
CA TYR A 53 14.38 -23.43 -10.22
C TYR A 53 13.40 -23.80 -9.12
N ARG A 54 13.86 -24.27 -7.95
CA ARG A 54 13.02 -24.52 -6.78
C ARG A 54 12.35 -23.24 -6.29
N ALA A 55 13.11 -22.17 -6.10
CA ALA A 55 12.58 -20.87 -5.72
C ALA A 55 11.59 -20.36 -6.78
N TRP A 56 11.94 -20.51 -8.05
CA TRP A 56 11.11 -20.08 -9.16
C TRP A 56 9.82 -20.92 -9.33
N LEU A 57 9.87 -22.24 -9.25
CA LEU A 57 8.69 -23.12 -9.26
C LEU A 57 7.79 -22.87 -8.04
N THR A 58 8.40 -22.64 -6.87
CA THR A 58 7.66 -22.22 -5.66
C THR A 58 6.91 -20.91 -5.89
N SER A 59 7.43 -20.02 -6.75
CA SER A 59 6.79 -18.77 -7.10
C SER A 59 5.71 -18.85 -8.17
N ILE A 60 5.59 -19.94 -8.94
CA ILE A 60 4.61 -20.01 -10.05
C ILE A 60 3.62 -21.18 -9.93
N CYS A 61 3.89 -22.17 -9.09
CA CYS A 61 3.06 -23.36 -8.97
C CYS A 61 2.10 -23.24 -7.77
N PRO A 62 0.84 -23.67 -7.90
CA PRO A 62 -0.11 -23.67 -6.80
C PRO A 62 0.33 -24.64 -5.67
N PRO A 63 -0.08 -24.42 -4.40
CA PRO A 63 0.36 -25.21 -3.26
C PRO A 63 0.14 -26.72 -3.39
N LYS A 64 -0.92 -27.13 -4.10
CA LYS A 64 -1.20 -28.54 -4.39
C LYS A 64 -0.14 -29.16 -5.29
N MET A 65 0.23 -28.47 -6.37
CA MET A 65 1.28 -28.92 -7.29
C MET A 65 2.64 -28.95 -6.59
N LEU A 66 2.97 -27.94 -5.78
CA LEU A 66 4.21 -27.94 -5.00
C LEU A 66 4.31 -29.13 -4.03
N ARG A 67 3.20 -29.48 -3.36
CA ARG A 67 3.13 -30.70 -2.55
C ARG A 67 3.33 -31.96 -3.39
N THR A 68 2.76 -31.99 -4.59
CA THR A 68 2.95 -33.10 -5.52
C THR A 68 4.40 -33.20 -5.99
N LEU A 69 5.02 -32.11 -6.43
CA LEU A 69 6.43 -32.07 -6.89
C LEU A 69 7.40 -32.51 -5.78
N ARG A 70 7.13 -32.16 -4.52
CA ARG A 70 7.90 -32.62 -3.35
C ARG A 70 7.76 -34.12 -3.07
N ARG A 71 6.60 -34.70 -3.37
CA ARG A 71 6.28 -36.10 -3.09
C ARG A 71 6.53 -37.02 -4.28
N TYR A 72 6.68 -36.46 -5.46
CA TYR A 72 6.93 -37.20 -6.68
C TYR A 72 8.35 -37.76 -6.62
N LYS A 73 8.45 -39.09 -6.50
CA LYS A 73 9.72 -39.82 -6.60
C LYS A 73 10.02 -39.98 -8.10
N GLY A 74 10.69 -38.98 -8.67
CA GLY A 74 11.34 -39.14 -9.97
C GLY A 74 12.57 -40.04 -9.86
N SER A 75 13.07 -40.54 -10.98
CA SER A 75 14.38 -41.18 -11.02
C SER A 75 15.50 -40.17 -10.69
N ASP A 76 16.63 -40.63 -10.14
CA ASP A 76 17.83 -39.79 -9.93
C ASP A 76 18.55 -39.44 -11.25
N GLU A 77 18.08 -39.98 -12.38
CA GLU A 77 18.56 -39.66 -13.71
C GLU A 77 18.02 -38.31 -14.19
N ILE A 78 18.81 -37.56 -14.97
CA ILE A 78 18.37 -36.27 -15.53
C ILE A 78 17.20 -36.55 -16.50
N PRO A 79 15.95 -36.18 -16.18
CA PRO A 79 14.83 -36.46 -17.05
C PRO A 79 14.91 -35.64 -18.34
N VAL A 80 14.52 -36.27 -19.45
CA VAL A 80 14.44 -35.60 -20.76
C VAL A 80 13.39 -34.51 -20.71
N CYS A 81 13.76 -33.31 -21.19
CA CYS A 81 12.86 -32.18 -21.28
C CYS A 81 11.62 -32.55 -22.13
N PRO A 82 10.38 -32.44 -21.62
CA PRO A 82 9.19 -32.77 -22.40
C PRO A 82 9.01 -31.81 -23.59
N GLU A 83 8.20 -32.19 -24.58
CA GLU A 83 7.89 -31.34 -25.73
C GLU A 83 7.29 -29.99 -25.31
N THR A 84 7.59 -28.95 -26.09
CA THR A 84 7.12 -27.58 -25.85
C THR A 84 5.59 -27.56 -25.84
N PRO A 85 4.94 -26.93 -24.84
CA PRO A 85 3.48 -26.82 -24.82
C PRO A 85 3.00 -26.15 -26.11
N LYS A 86 2.09 -26.81 -26.83
CA LYS A 86 1.54 -26.30 -28.09
C LYS A 86 0.68 -25.07 -27.82
N GLY A 87 0.95 -23.98 -28.54
CA GLY A 87 0.29 -22.69 -28.39
C GLY A 87 1.09 -21.56 -29.02
N THR A 88 0.54 -20.34 -28.99
CA THR A 88 1.18 -19.15 -29.55
C THR A 88 1.45 -18.11 -28.47
N SER A 89 2.50 -17.31 -28.66
CA SER A 89 2.77 -16.17 -27.79
C SER A 89 2.37 -14.89 -28.50
N ILE A 90 1.49 -14.12 -27.89
CA ILE A 90 0.95 -12.90 -28.47
C ILE A 90 1.54 -11.70 -27.74
N ARG A 91 1.99 -10.71 -28.51
CA ARG A 91 2.47 -9.43 -28.00
C ARG A 91 1.31 -8.46 -27.92
N LEU A 92 1.14 -7.86 -26.75
CA LEU A 92 0.14 -6.86 -26.44
C LEU A 92 0.86 -5.57 -26.04
N TYR A 93 0.74 -4.54 -26.84
CA TYR A 93 1.20 -3.20 -26.49
C TYR A 93 0.26 -2.61 -25.44
N ARG A 94 0.82 -1.95 -24.43
CA ARG A 94 0.06 -1.28 -23.37
C ARG A 94 -0.08 0.21 -23.71
N ALA A 95 -1.25 0.77 -23.43
CA ALA A 95 -1.49 2.20 -23.58
C ALA A 95 -0.49 3.01 -22.72
N PRO A 96 -0.02 4.18 -23.19
CA PRO A 96 0.90 5.01 -22.43
C PRO A 96 0.38 5.28 -21.01
N SER A 97 1.25 5.09 -20.02
CA SER A 97 0.89 5.29 -18.62
C SER A 97 0.48 6.76 -18.37
N PRO A 98 -0.59 7.01 -17.61
CA PRO A 98 -1.00 8.37 -17.25
C PRO A 98 0.10 9.14 -16.54
N THR A 99 0.15 10.46 -16.76
CA THR A 99 1.11 11.34 -16.08
C THR A 99 0.63 11.75 -14.69
N GLU A 100 -0.70 11.80 -14.50
CA GLU A 100 -1.29 12.09 -13.19
C GLU A 100 -1.17 10.86 -12.28
N GLN A 101 -0.73 11.07 -11.04
CA GLN A 101 -0.33 10.01 -10.11
C GLN A 101 -1.47 9.03 -9.79
N GLN A 102 -2.66 9.53 -9.48
CA GLN A 102 -3.79 8.67 -9.11
C GLN A 102 -4.27 7.81 -10.29
N ALA A 103 -4.24 8.37 -11.49
CA ALA A 103 -4.54 7.65 -12.71
C ALA A 103 -3.47 6.60 -13.03
N LYS A 104 -2.19 6.91 -12.77
CA LYS A 104 -1.10 5.94 -12.94
C LYS A 104 -1.31 4.74 -12.02
N ILE A 105 -1.54 4.98 -10.72
CA ILE A 105 -1.87 3.94 -9.73
C ILE A 105 -3.08 3.12 -10.20
N ALA A 106 -4.13 3.78 -10.66
CA ALA A 106 -5.33 3.12 -11.15
C ALA A 106 -5.08 2.27 -12.39
N ALA A 107 -4.30 2.77 -13.37
CA ALA A 107 -3.97 2.06 -14.59
C ALA A 107 -3.07 0.85 -14.31
N ASP A 108 -2.12 0.95 -13.40
CA ASP A 108 -1.26 -0.16 -12.95
C ASP A 108 -2.08 -1.22 -12.20
N ASN A 109 -2.99 -0.81 -11.32
CA ASN A 109 -3.91 -1.72 -10.65
C ASN A 109 -4.84 -2.45 -11.65
N VAL A 110 -5.37 -1.76 -12.67
CA VAL A 110 -6.22 -2.40 -13.70
C VAL A 110 -5.42 -3.36 -14.57
N ALA A 111 -4.17 -3.03 -14.90
CA ALA A 111 -3.28 -3.92 -15.66
C ALA A 111 -2.97 -5.22 -14.89
N GLU A 112 -2.71 -5.13 -13.59
CA GLU A 112 -2.49 -6.32 -12.75
C GLU A 112 -3.76 -7.18 -12.66
N GLN A 113 -4.93 -6.56 -12.43
CA GLN A 113 -6.20 -7.30 -12.38
C GLN A 113 -6.52 -7.96 -13.73
N TRP A 114 -6.17 -7.32 -14.85
CA TRP A 114 -6.26 -7.93 -16.17
C TRP A 114 -5.35 -9.15 -16.32
N SER A 115 -4.09 -9.06 -15.88
CA SER A 115 -3.17 -10.20 -15.87
C SER A 115 -3.72 -11.37 -15.04
N MET A 116 -4.37 -11.09 -13.90
CA MET A 116 -5.04 -12.11 -13.08
C MET A 116 -6.25 -12.72 -13.79
N PHE A 117 -7.10 -11.89 -14.39
CA PHE A 117 -8.28 -12.32 -15.16
C PHE A 117 -7.90 -13.26 -16.32
N LEU A 118 -6.81 -12.94 -17.04
CA LEU A 118 -6.27 -13.81 -18.09
C LEU A 118 -5.72 -15.12 -17.53
N ALA A 119 -5.01 -15.06 -16.39
CA ALA A 119 -4.49 -16.25 -15.73
C ALA A 119 -5.60 -17.21 -15.28
N GLU A 120 -6.72 -16.69 -14.77
CA GLU A 120 -7.91 -17.48 -14.43
C GLU A 120 -8.57 -18.15 -15.64
N ARG A 121 -8.36 -17.60 -16.84
CA ARG A 121 -8.80 -18.14 -18.14
C ARG A 121 -7.72 -18.94 -18.86
N ASN A 122 -6.67 -19.34 -18.15
CA ASN A 122 -5.56 -20.16 -18.64
C ASN A 122 -4.67 -19.47 -19.70
N ILE A 123 -4.62 -18.13 -19.70
CA ILE A 123 -3.76 -17.33 -20.56
C ILE A 123 -2.70 -16.65 -19.67
N PRO A 124 -1.57 -17.31 -19.37
CA PRO A 124 -0.58 -16.72 -18.46
C PRO A 124 0.17 -15.56 -19.12
N THR A 125 0.32 -14.47 -18.36
CA THR A 125 1.24 -13.38 -18.70
C THR A 125 2.68 -13.85 -18.54
N MET A 126 3.42 -13.92 -19.65
CA MET A 126 4.81 -14.38 -19.71
C MET A 126 5.79 -13.26 -19.35
N LEU A 127 5.58 -12.08 -19.92
CA LEU A 127 6.36 -10.85 -19.70
C LEU A 127 5.39 -9.68 -19.53
N ALA A 128 5.64 -8.80 -18.57
CA ALA A 128 4.95 -7.54 -18.43
C ALA A 128 5.98 -6.42 -18.20
N THR A 129 5.89 -5.37 -19.00
CA THR A 129 6.66 -4.13 -18.88
C THR A 129 5.68 -2.94 -18.93
N PRO A 130 6.14 -1.72 -18.63
CA PRO A 130 5.28 -0.53 -18.74
C PRO A 130 4.67 -0.30 -20.13
N THR A 131 5.23 -0.87 -21.19
CA THR A 131 4.81 -0.65 -22.59
C THR A 131 4.39 -1.92 -23.32
N LEU A 132 4.77 -3.10 -22.83
CA LEU A 132 4.57 -4.37 -23.52
C LEU A 132 4.18 -5.47 -22.53
N CYS A 133 3.15 -6.23 -22.89
CA CYS A 133 2.77 -7.47 -22.25
C CYS A 133 2.90 -8.61 -23.29
N VAL A 134 3.42 -9.76 -22.89
CA VAL A 134 3.46 -10.98 -23.72
C VAL A 134 2.67 -12.04 -23.00
N VAL A 135 1.63 -12.54 -23.66
CA VAL A 135 0.77 -13.60 -23.13
C VAL A 135 0.98 -14.89 -23.92
N PHE A 136 0.80 -16.04 -23.27
CA PHE A 136 0.79 -17.33 -23.95
C PHE A 136 -0.65 -17.82 -24.09
N VAL A 137 -1.06 -18.11 -25.32
CA VAL A 137 -2.39 -18.64 -25.65
C VAL A 137 -2.21 -20.12 -26.02
N PRO A 138 -2.77 -21.05 -25.23
CA PRO A 138 -2.76 -22.48 -25.55
C PRO A 138 -3.41 -22.78 -26.90
N GLU A 139 -2.95 -23.85 -27.57
CA GLU A 139 -3.58 -24.33 -28.80
C GLU A 139 -5.07 -24.65 -28.60
N GLY A 140 -5.91 -24.22 -29.55
CA GLY A 140 -7.37 -24.40 -29.49
C GLY A 140 -8.14 -23.33 -28.71
N MET A 141 -7.46 -22.36 -28.06
CA MET A 141 -8.13 -21.21 -27.44
C MET A 141 -8.30 -20.04 -28.42
N VAL A 142 -9.50 -19.46 -28.45
CA VAL A 142 -9.77 -18.20 -29.14
C VAL A 142 -9.27 -17.05 -28.28
N PHE A 143 -8.51 -16.14 -28.88
CA PHE A 143 -7.97 -14.98 -28.21
C PHE A 143 -8.35 -13.71 -28.97
N ASP A 144 -9.37 -13.01 -28.46
CA ASP A 144 -9.75 -11.68 -28.88
C ASP A 144 -9.57 -10.73 -27.69
N VAL A 145 -8.66 -9.75 -27.84
CA VAL A 145 -8.32 -8.81 -26.78
C VAL A 145 -9.51 -7.94 -26.40
N ASP A 146 -10.28 -7.47 -27.38
CA ASP A 146 -11.38 -6.52 -27.16
C ASP A 146 -12.59 -7.21 -26.52
N GLU A 147 -12.88 -8.46 -26.93
CA GLU A 147 -13.92 -9.29 -26.31
C GLU A 147 -13.55 -9.66 -24.87
N LEU A 148 -12.32 -10.14 -24.65
CA LEU A 148 -11.83 -10.48 -23.31
C LEU A 148 -11.80 -9.23 -22.42
N TRP A 149 -11.39 -8.07 -22.94
CA TRP A 149 -11.36 -6.82 -22.21
C TRP A 149 -12.76 -6.37 -21.77
N SER A 150 -13.72 -6.43 -22.69
CA SER A 150 -15.12 -6.11 -22.41
C SER A 150 -15.73 -7.05 -21.36
N THR A 151 -15.34 -8.32 -21.39
CA THR A 151 -15.73 -9.33 -20.40
C THR A 151 -15.10 -9.02 -19.04
N PHE A 152 -13.79 -8.76 -18.99
CA PHE A 152 -13.09 -8.36 -17.77
C PHE A 152 -13.71 -7.14 -17.09
N LEU A 153 -14.04 -6.10 -17.86
CA LEU A 153 -14.66 -4.91 -17.32
C LEU A 153 -16.02 -5.21 -16.70
N ARG A 154 -16.90 -5.95 -17.40
CA ARG A 154 -18.28 -6.18 -16.97
C ARG A 154 -18.41 -7.22 -15.86
N GLU A 155 -17.71 -8.34 -15.99
CA GLU A 155 -17.87 -9.51 -15.12
C GLU A 155 -16.91 -9.53 -13.94
N ASP A 156 -15.76 -8.86 -14.05
CA ASP A 156 -14.72 -8.88 -13.02
C ASP A 156 -14.55 -7.50 -12.38
N LEU A 157 -13.89 -6.56 -13.08
CA LEU A 157 -13.47 -5.26 -12.53
C LEU A 157 -14.64 -4.43 -11.98
N LEU A 158 -15.74 -4.33 -12.75
CA LEU A 158 -16.92 -3.53 -12.41
C LEU A 158 -18.10 -4.39 -11.92
N SER A 159 -17.84 -5.64 -11.54
CA SER A 159 -18.85 -6.46 -10.86
C SER A 159 -19.16 -5.92 -9.47
N LEU A 160 -20.39 -6.12 -9.00
CA LEU A 160 -20.78 -5.72 -7.65
C LEU A 160 -19.87 -6.34 -6.59
N GLY A 161 -19.52 -7.62 -6.77
CA GLY A 161 -18.63 -8.35 -5.88
C GLY A 161 -17.22 -7.76 -5.83
N SER A 162 -16.64 -7.40 -6.99
CA SER A 162 -15.32 -6.77 -7.03
C SER A 162 -15.32 -5.38 -6.40
N LEU A 163 -16.29 -4.53 -6.73
CA LEU A 163 -16.44 -3.20 -6.13
C LEU A 163 -16.65 -3.24 -4.61
N CYS A 164 -17.39 -4.24 -4.10
CA CYS A 164 -17.54 -4.48 -2.66
C CYS A 164 -16.24 -4.94 -1.99
N ARG A 165 -15.32 -5.58 -2.73
CA ARG A 165 -14.01 -6.02 -2.21
C ARG A 165 -12.94 -4.93 -2.29
N SER A 166 -13.03 -4.02 -3.27
CA SER A 166 -12.01 -3.00 -3.53
C SER A 166 -12.41 -1.60 -3.03
N LEU A 167 -13.54 -1.07 -3.47
CA LEU A 167 -13.93 0.32 -3.26
C LEU A 167 -14.74 0.53 -1.97
N LEU A 168 -15.64 -0.39 -1.62
CA LEU A 168 -16.43 -0.27 -0.39
C LEU A 168 -15.58 -0.16 0.89
N PRO A 169 -14.51 -0.98 1.07
CA PRO A 169 -13.63 -0.84 2.23
C PRO A 169 -13.01 0.55 2.31
N LEU A 170 -12.63 1.15 1.18
CA LEU A 170 -12.06 2.50 1.13
C LEU A 170 -13.03 3.55 1.64
N LEU A 171 -14.26 3.51 1.12
CA LEU A 171 -15.32 4.44 1.50
C LEU A 171 -15.68 4.31 3.00
N ASN A 172 -15.60 3.09 3.53
CA ASN A 172 -15.86 2.79 4.94
C ASN A 172 -14.66 3.13 5.86
N LEU A 173 -13.43 3.16 5.34
CA LEU A 173 -12.19 3.33 6.12
C LEU A 173 -11.78 4.80 6.29
N SER A 174 -11.62 5.55 5.20
CA SER A 174 -10.98 6.88 5.18
C SER A 174 -11.88 7.97 4.61
N LYS A 175 -11.80 9.20 5.11
CA LYS A 175 -12.57 10.32 4.54
C LYS A 175 -11.78 10.94 3.39
N LEU A 176 -12.24 10.74 2.15
CA LEU A 176 -11.50 11.18 0.97
C LEU A 176 -11.55 12.72 0.76
N SER A 177 -12.49 13.41 1.42
CA SER A 177 -12.59 14.87 1.40
C SER A 177 -13.15 15.41 2.71
N ALA A 178 -12.48 16.41 3.29
CA ALA A 178 -12.95 17.07 4.52
C ALA A 178 -14.39 17.63 4.37
N ARG A 179 -14.71 18.23 3.21
CA ARG A 179 -16.01 18.85 2.91
C ARG A 179 -17.00 17.92 2.19
N GLY A 180 -16.64 16.66 1.98
CA GLY A 180 -17.38 15.72 1.13
C GLY A 180 -17.33 16.11 -0.37
N PHE A 181 -17.97 15.30 -1.21
CA PHE A 181 -18.03 15.48 -2.65
C PHE A 181 -19.43 15.89 -3.13
N SER A 182 -19.48 16.48 -4.33
CA SER A 182 -20.72 16.57 -5.10
C SER A 182 -21.16 15.18 -5.58
N ALA A 183 -22.44 15.03 -5.90
CA ALA A 183 -22.99 13.82 -6.47
C ALA A 183 -22.17 13.39 -7.71
N PRO A 184 -21.45 12.25 -7.68
CA PRO A 184 -20.79 11.74 -8.88
C PRO A 184 -21.83 11.42 -9.93
N GLU A 185 -21.51 11.72 -11.19
CA GLU A 185 -22.31 11.23 -12.30
C GLU A 185 -22.12 9.71 -12.38
N ILE A 186 -23.20 8.94 -12.45
CA ILE A 186 -23.12 7.47 -12.47
C ILE A 186 -22.63 7.05 -13.86
N LEU A 187 -21.43 6.46 -13.90
CA LEU A 187 -20.94 5.77 -15.09
C LEU A 187 -21.64 4.41 -15.22
N LEU A 188 -22.59 4.33 -16.16
CA LEU A 188 -23.34 3.11 -16.47
C LEU A 188 -22.54 2.21 -17.44
N VAL A 189 -21.47 1.62 -16.93
CA VAL A 189 -20.58 0.71 -17.68
C VAL A 189 -20.93 -0.76 -17.42
N SER A 190 -21.49 -1.07 -16.24
CA SER A 190 -21.95 -2.41 -15.87
C SER A 190 -23.13 -2.33 -14.90
N GLY A 191 -23.95 -3.39 -14.86
CA GLY A 191 -25.02 -3.53 -13.87
C GLY A 191 -24.50 -3.55 -12.43
N GLY A 192 -23.32 -4.16 -12.20
CA GLY A 192 -22.68 -4.18 -10.88
C GLY A 192 -22.29 -2.78 -10.37
N MET A 193 -21.72 -1.95 -11.24
CA MET A 193 -21.40 -0.55 -10.95
C MET A 193 -22.67 0.26 -10.68
N ARG A 194 -23.71 0.08 -11.50
CA ARG A 194 -25.03 0.70 -11.29
C ARG A 194 -25.58 0.37 -9.90
N THR A 195 -25.65 -0.91 -9.55
CA THR A 195 -26.15 -1.36 -8.24
C THR A 195 -25.31 -0.77 -7.09
N PHE A 196 -23.98 -0.81 -7.20
CA PHE A 196 -23.08 -0.26 -6.19
C PHE A 196 -23.30 1.25 -5.95
N MET A 197 -23.42 2.02 -7.03
CA MET A 197 -23.64 3.46 -6.98
C MET A 197 -24.99 3.82 -6.38
N CYS A 198 -26.05 3.15 -6.84
CA CYS A 198 -27.38 3.33 -6.28
C CYS A 198 -27.41 2.98 -4.79
N ALA A 199 -26.74 1.89 -4.38
CA ALA A 199 -26.67 1.47 -2.99
C ALA A 199 -25.98 2.52 -2.11
N TRP A 200 -24.93 3.17 -2.61
CA TRP A 200 -24.22 4.23 -1.89
C TRP A 200 -25.10 5.49 -1.72
N PHE A 201 -25.82 5.90 -2.77
CA PHE A 201 -26.75 7.01 -2.71
C PHE A 201 -27.93 6.71 -1.78
N LEU A 202 -28.47 5.50 -1.85
CA LEU A 202 -29.54 5.05 -0.97
C LEU A 202 -29.11 5.05 0.50
N ARG A 203 -27.88 4.60 0.82
CA ARG A 203 -27.39 4.68 2.20
C ARG A 203 -27.32 6.12 2.71
N THR A 204 -26.96 7.06 1.84
CA THR A 204 -26.90 8.48 2.21
C THR A 204 -28.30 9.05 2.45
N TYR A 205 -29.28 8.64 1.63
CA TYR A 205 -30.70 8.92 1.86
C TYR A 205 -31.17 8.36 3.21
N ASP A 206 -30.87 7.10 3.51
CA ASP A 206 -31.26 6.43 4.76
C ASP A 206 -30.69 7.19 5.97
N LEU A 207 -29.43 7.62 5.90
CA LEU A 207 -28.80 8.37 7.00
C LEU A 207 -29.46 9.74 7.25
N VAL A 208 -29.84 10.45 6.19
CA VAL A 208 -30.57 11.73 6.31
C VAL A 208 -31.96 11.47 6.90
N LYS A 209 -32.65 10.43 6.44
CA LYS A 209 -33.96 10.03 6.93
C LYS A 209 -33.92 9.63 8.41
N GLU A 210 -33.00 8.74 8.80
CA GLU A 210 -32.75 8.33 10.19
C GLU A 210 -32.50 9.56 11.08
N ARG A 211 -31.70 10.54 10.63
CA ARG A 211 -31.46 11.79 11.36
C ARG A 211 -32.74 12.58 11.59
N LEU A 212 -33.57 12.75 10.56
CA LEU A 212 -34.84 13.49 10.64
C LEU A 212 -35.85 12.76 11.53
N THR A 213 -35.96 11.44 11.41
CA THR A 213 -36.84 10.61 12.25
C THR A 213 -36.40 10.64 13.71
N ASN A 214 -35.10 10.51 13.99
CA ASN A 214 -34.57 10.61 15.36
C ASN A 214 -34.82 12.00 15.97
N ARG A 215 -34.72 13.07 15.18
CA ARG A 215 -35.07 14.43 15.65
C ARG A 215 -36.57 14.53 15.94
N GLN A 216 -37.41 13.96 15.09
CA GLN A 216 -38.87 13.92 15.30
C GLN A 216 -39.26 13.16 16.58
N HIS A 217 -38.62 12.01 16.85
CA HIS A 217 -38.83 11.27 18.09
C HIS A 217 -38.41 12.07 19.31
N LYS A 218 -37.27 12.77 19.24
CA LYS A 218 -36.83 13.67 20.33
C LYS A 218 -37.84 14.77 20.59
N LEU A 219 -38.41 15.38 19.55
CA LEU A 219 -39.44 16.42 19.68
C LEU A 219 -40.69 15.92 20.44
N GLY A 220 -41.01 14.63 20.32
CA GLY A 220 -42.11 13.98 21.05
C GLY A 220 -41.77 13.56 22.49
N SER A 221 -40.53 13.71 22.97
CA SER A 221 -40.17 13.45 24.37
C SER A 221 -40.66 14.57 25.28
N GLU A 222 -41.12 14.19 26.48
CA GLU A 222 -41.57 15.11 27.55
C GLU A 222 -40.40 15.80 28.27
N ASP A 223 -39.17 15.32 28.10
CA ASP A 223 -37.98 15.80 28.81
C ASP A 223 -37.38 17.11 28.24
N LEU A 224 -37.95 17.65 27.16
CA LEU A 224 -37.45 18.85 26.50
C LEU A 224 -38.13 20.11 27.03
N SER A 225 -37.33 21.14 27.33
CA SER A 225 -37.90 22.47 27.59
C SER A 225 -38.59 23.02 26.33
N GLU A 226 -39.59 23.88 26.53
CA GLU A 226 -40.36 24.49 25.44
C GLU A 226 -39.46 25.23 24.43
N LYS A 227 -38.45 25.97 24.93
CA LYS A 227 -37.44 26.65 24.12
C LYS A 227 -36.56 25.69 23.30
N GLU A 228 -36.24 24.51 23.82
CA GLU A 228 -35.47 23.50 23.10
C GLU A 228 -36.33 22.82 22.04
N ARG A 229 -37.60 22.55 22.35
CA ARG A 229 -38.57 21.99 21.43
C ARG A 229 -38.80 22.91 20.23
N GLU A 230 -39.03 24.21 20.45
CA GLU A 230 -39.17 25.21 19.38
C GLU A 230 -37.92 25.28 18.49
N LYS A 231 -36.71 25.31 19.08
CA LYS A 231 -35.45 25.32 18.32
C LYS A 231 -35.28 24.07 17.48
N LEU A 232 -35.57 22.89 18.03
CA LEU A 232 -35.46 21.62 17.31
C LEU A 232 -36.51 21.50 16.19
N GLN A 233 -37.72 22.01 16.42
CA GLN A 233 -38.81 22.04 15.43
C GLN A 233 -38.45 22.96 14.27
N ALA A 234 -38.00 24.19 14.55
CA ALA A 234 -37.54 25.12 13.53
C ALA A 234 -36.37 24.56 12.70
N LEU A 235 -35.44 23.83 13.33
CA LEU A 235 -34.35 23.15 12.62
C LEU A 235 -34.84 21.99 11.74
N GLN A 236 -35.84 21.23 12.20
CA GLN A 236 -36.47 20.14 11.46
C GLN A 236 -37.15 20.67 10.19
N ASP A 237 -38.03 21.66 10.35
CA ASP A 237 -38.84 22.21 9.27
C ASP A 237 -37.96 22.88 8.21
N LYS A 238 -36.98 23.68 8.65
CA LYS A 238 -35.99 24.32 7.76
C LYS A 238 -35.19 23.29 6.95
N GLU A 239 -34.85 22.15 7.54
CA GLU A 239 -34.08 21.11 6.86
C GLU A 239 -34.94 20.34 5.84
N ILE A 240 -36.19 20.04 6.17
CA ILE A 240 -37.16 19.41 5.26
C ILE A 240 -37.48 20.34 4.08
N GLU A 241 -37.83 21.59 4.35
CA GLU A 241 -38.15 22.59 3.32
C GLU A 241 -37.00 22.78 2.33
N LYS A 242 -35.77 22.85 2.86
CA LYS A 242 -34.56 22.91 2.04
C LYS A 242 -34.46 21.71 1.10
N TYR A 243 -34.65 20.48 1.58
CA TYR A 243 -34.57 19.30 0.72
C TYR A 243 -35.69 19.25 -0.33
N ASN A 244 -36.93 19.59 0.04
CA ASN A 244 -38.07 19.67 -0.89
C ASN A 244 -37.82 20.71 -1.99
N THR A 245 -37.41 21.93 -1.62
CA THR A 245 -37.17 23.04 -2.55
C THR A 245 -36.07 22.69 -3.56
N HIS A 246 -34.94 22.14 -3.08
CA HIS A 246 -33.85 21.75 -3.95
C HIS A 246 -34.20 20.57 -4.86
N PHE A 247 -34.94 19.58 -4.35
CA PHE A 247 -35.42 18.45 -5.16
C PHE A 247 -36.37 18.92 -6.25
N GLN A 248 -37.38 19.73 -5.91
CA GLN A 248 -38.29 20.31 -6.88
C GLN A 248 -37.56 21.12 -7.96
N ARG A 249 -36.58 21.94 -7.57
CA ARG A 249 -35.78 22.73 -8.52
C ARG A 249 -34.99 21.84 -9.48
N ARG A 250 -34.33 20.79 -8.98
CA ARG A 250 -33.57 19.86 -9.83
C ARG A 250 -34.50 19.04 -10.73
N TRP A 251 -35.64 18.60 -10.21
CA TRP A 251 -36.65 17.85 -10.98
C TRP A 251 -37.22 18.68 -12.13
N LYS A 252 -37.58 19.95 -11.87
CA LYS A 252 -38.02 20.89 -12.91
C LYS A 252 -36.95 21.13 -13.97
N ALA A 253 -35.67 21.19 -13.58
CA ALA A 253 -34.56 21.29 -14.53
C ALA A 253 -34.43 20.03 -15.40
N LEU A 254 -34.52 18.84 -14.79
CA LEU A 254 -34.51 17.57 -15.52
C LEU A 254 -35.68 17.45 -16.50
N ARG A 255 -36.89 17.85 -16.10
CA ARG A 255 -38.05 17.87 -17.01
C ARG A 255 -37.77 18.71 -18.27
N LYS A 256 -37.20 19.90 -18.11
CA LYS A 256 -36.79 20.73 -19.26
C LYS A 256 -35.73 20.06 -20.13
N GLU A 257 -34.84 19.25 -19.56
CA GLU A 257 -33.83 18.49 -20.32
C GLU A 257 -34.48 17.35 -21.12
N VAL A 258 -35.40 16.61 -20.49
CA VAL A 258 -36.18 15.53 -21.14
C VAL A 258 -37.04 16.09 -22.28
N ASP A 259 -37.80 17.16 -22.03
CA ASP A 259 -38.67 17.78 -23.04
C ASP A 259 -37.85 18.26 -24.25
N LYS A 260 -36.72 18.94 -24.01
CA LYS A 260 -35.79 19.38 -25.08
C LYS A 260 -35.20 18.22 -25.86
N HIS A 261 -34.93 17.08 -25.20
CA HIS A 261 -34.41 15.90 -25.86
C HIS A 261 -35.48 15.26 -26.75
N GLN A 262 -36.70 15.14 -26.24
CA GLN A 262 -37.84 14.62 -27.00
C GLN A 262 -38.15 15.49 -28.22
N ASP A 263 -38.07 16.81 -28.09
CA ASP A 263 -38.22 17.74 -29.23
C ASP A 263 -37.14 17.52 -30.30
N LYS A 264 -35.91 17.22 -29.91
CA LYS A 264 -34.82 16.90 -30.86
C LYS A 264 -35.07 15.59 -31.58
N LEU A 265 -35.53 14.55 -30.85
CA LEU A 265 -35.91 13.27 -31.44
C LEU A 265 -37.03 13.45 -32.46
N ASN A 266 -38.12 14.13 -32.08
CA ASN A 266 -39.25 14.42 -32.95
C ASN A 266 -38.83 15.21 -34.19
N LYS A 267 -37.95 16.22 -34.05
CA LYS A 267 -37.41 16.99 -35.18
C LYS A 267 -36.56 16.15 -36.13
N GLN A 268 -35.77 15.20 -35.63
CA GLN A 268 -35.00 14.31 -36.49
C GLN A 268 -35.88 13.26 -37.15
N GLN A 269 -36.84 12.68 -36.44
CA GLN A 269 -37.81 11.75 -37.00
C GLN A 269 -38.61 12.42 -38.13
N ASN A 270 -39.12 13.63 -37.89
CA ASN A 270 -39.81 14.43 -38.92
C ASN A 270 -38.94 14.74 -40.15
N LYS A 271 -37.61 14.85 -40.01
CA LYS A 271 -36.70 15.01 -41.15
C LYS A 271 -36.54 13.72 -41.94
N ILE A 272 -36.57 12.57 -41.26
CA ILE A 272 -36.54 11.25 -41.88
C ILE A 272 -37.86 11.01 -42.63
N ASP A 273 -39.00 11.28 -42.00
CA ASP A 273 -40.33 11.05 -42.57
C ASP A 273 -40.61 11.96 -43.79
N LYS A 274 -40.00 13.15 -43.84
CA LYS A 274 -40.08 14.08 -44.99
C LYS A 274 -39.18 13.71 -46.17
N LEU A 275 -38.36 12.66 -46.08
CA LEU A 275 -37.53 12.22 -47.21
C LEU A 275 -38.38 11.47 -48.25
N LYS A 276 -38.42 11.99 -49.48
CA LYS A 276 -39.12 11.37 -50.62
C LYS A 276 -38.61 9.97 -51.01
N LYS A 277 -37.38 9.60 -50.62
CA LYS A 277 -36.81 8.25 -50.79
C LYS A 277 -36.10 7.80 -49.50
N PRO A 278 -36.48 6.66 -48.91
CA PRO A 278 -35.83 6.11 -47.72
C PRO A 278 -34.58 5.28 -48.09
N SER A 279 -33.68 5.86 -48.89
CA SER A 279 -32.42 5.22 -49.27
C SER A 279 -31.34 6.25 -49.64
N GLY A 280 -30.07 5.93 -49.36
CA GLY A 280 -28.90 6.74 -49.70
C GLY A 280 -28.22 7.44 -48.51
N LYS A 281 -27.04 8.03 -48.77
CA LYS A 281 -26.13 8.62 -47.76
C LYS A 281 -26.80 9.61 -46.80
N LYS A 282 -27.79 10.39 -47.28
CA LYS A 282 -28.51 11.37 -46.45
C LYS A 282 -29.46 10.70 -45.46
N TYR A 283 -30.15 9.64 -45.87
CA TYR A 283 -31.01 8.83 -45.02
C TYR A 283 -30.19 8.08 -43.96
N GLU A 284 -29.07 7.47 -44.36
CA GLU A 284 -28.13 6.80 -43.44
C GLU A 284 -27.54 7.76 -42.39
N LYS A 285 -27.17 8.98 -42.80
CA LYS A 285 -26.67 10.00 -41.86
C LYS A 285 -27.73 10.42 -40.84
N LEU A 286 -28.97 10.63 -41.27
CA LEU A 286 -30.08 10.97 -40.37
C LEU A 286 -30.45 9.83 -39.44
N LEU A 287 -30.47 8.58 -39.93
CA LEU A 287 -30.66 7.39 -39.10
C LEU A 287 -29.54 7.23 -38.07
N LYS A 288 -28.28 7.45 -38.46
CA LYS A 288 -27.15 7.40 -37.53
C LYS A 288 -27.29 8.47 -36.44
N GLU A 289 -27.75 9.67 -36.80
CA GLU A 289 -27.98 10.74 -35.84
C GLU A 289 -29.20 10.50 -34.94
N LEU A 290 -30.28 9.89 -35.46
CA LEU A 290 -31.43 9.47 -34.67
C LEU A 290 -31.03 8.40 -33.65
N ARG A 291 -30.31 7.35 -34.08
CA ARG A 291 -29.78 6.31 -33.18
C ARG A 291 -28.88 6.92 -32.11
N ARG A 292 -28.04 7.88 -32.47
CA ARG A 292 -27.19 8.62 -31.52
C ARG A 292 -28.03 9.37 -30.47
N LEU A 293 -29.09 10.07 -30.89
CA LEU A 293 -29.97 10.75 -29.94
C LEU A 293 -30.72 9.75 -29.04
N GLN A 294 -31.18 8.62 -29.58
CA GLN A 294 -31.81 7.57 -28.78
C GLN A 294 -30.85 7.00 -27.72
N GLN A 295 -29.55 6.94 -28.00
CA GLN A 295 -28.52 6.51 -27.04
C GLN A 295 -28.17 7.58 -25.99
N GLN A 296 -28.50 8.86 -26.20
CA GLN A 296 -28.16 9.99 -25.33
C GLN A 296 -29.33 10.44 -24.44
N GLU A 297 -30.22 9.51 -24.13
CA GLU A 297 -31.43 9.81 -23.38
C GLU A 297 -31.11 10.38 -21.97
N PRO A 298 -31.66 11.55 -21.60
CA PRO A 298 -31.36 12.17 -20.31
C PRO A 298 -31.95 11.40 -19.12
N PHE A 299 -33.07 10.69 -19.34
CA PHE A 299 -33.74 9.85 -18.35
C PHE A 299 -34.55 8.74 -19.07
N PRO A 300 -34.56 7.48 -18.58
CA PRO A 300 -35.30 6.40 -19.23
C PRO A 300 -36.78 6.72 -19.48
N SER A 301 -37.20 6.80 -20.75
CA SER A 301 -38.59 7.13 -21.13
C SER A 301 -39.62 6.18 -20.51
N SER A 302 -39.27 4.90 -20.36
CA SER A 302 -40.12 3.86 -19.76
C SER A 302 -40.52 4.18 -18.32
N ALA A 303 -39.66 4.88 -17.57
CA ALA A 303 -39.90 5.22 -16.16
C ALA A 303 -40.30 6.68 -15.95
N TRP A 304 -39.93 7.59 -16.87
CA TRP A 304 -40.13 9.03 -16.71
C TRP A 304 -41.59 9.41 -16.43
N SER A 305 -42.54 8.93 -17.23
CA SER A 305 -43.96 9.30 -17.08
C SER A 305 -44.50 8.93 -15.69
N ARG A 306 -44.24 7.69 -15.25
CA ARG A 306 -44.65 7.18 -13.95
C ARG A 306 -44.03 7.96 -12.79
N LEU A 307 -42.72 8.18 -12.83
CA LEU A 307 -42.00 8.90 -11.78
C LEU A 307 -42.34 10.39 -11.73
N ASN A 308 -42.59 11.02 -12.89
CA ASN A 308 -42.99 12.42 -12.94
C ASN A 308 -44.40 12.64 -12.39
N THR A 309 -45.33 11.69 -12.60
CA THR A 309 -46.65 11.69 -11.95
C THR A 309 -46.50 11.53 -10.43
N LEU A 310 -45.76 10.50 -9.99
CA LEU A 310 -45.50 10.27 -8.57
C LEU A 310 -44.87 11.50 -7.88
N ALA A 311 -43.89 12.15 -8.53
CA ALA A 311 -43.26 13.35 -7.99
C ALA A 311 -44.24 14.53 -7.86
N GLN A 312 -45.25 14.64 -8.73
CA GLN A 312 -46.27 15.68 -8.64
C GLN A 312 -47.29 15.39 -7.53
N GLU A 313 -47.75 14.13 -7.44
CA GLU A 313 -48.67 13.67 -6.39
C GLU A 313 -48.09 13.90 -4.99
N GLU A 314 -46.81 13.58 -4.81
CA GLU A 314 -46.09 13.78 -3.55
C GLU A 314 -45.57 15.21 -3.34
N GLN A 315 -46.02 16.18 -4.16
CA GLN A 315 -45.60 17.58 -4.10
C GLN A 315 -44.07 17.77 -4.07
N PHE A 316 -43.35 16.90 -4.78
CA PHE A 316 -41.89 16.86 -4.84
C PHE A 316 -41.20 16.62 -3.48
N ASN A 317 -41.86 15.92 -2.54
CA ASN A 317 -41.21 15.43 -1.34
C ASN A 317 -40.29 14.23 -1.70
N PRO A 318 -38.95 14.38 -1.63
CA PRO A 318 -38.03 13.32 -2.02
C PRO A 318 -38.16 12.08 -1.13
N PHE A 319 -38.55 12.22 0.13
CA PHE A 319 -38.66 11.08 1.05
C PHE A 319 -39.82 10.18 0.67
N CYS A 320 -40.98 10.76 0.36
CA CYS A 320 -42.16 10.01 -0.07
C CYS A 320 -41.97 9.39 -1.46
N VAL A 321 -41.40 10.13 -2.41
CA VAL A 321 -41.15 9.62 -3.78
C VAL A 321 -40.25 8.39 -3.74
N ILE A 322 -39.13 8.46 -3.01
CA ILE A 322 -38.20 7.33 -2.90
C ILE A 322 -38.84 6.14 -2.17
N ASP A 323 -39.56 6.37 -1.06
CA ASP A 323 -40.20 5.29 -0.31
C ASP A 323 -41.28 4.56 -1.12
N LYS A 324 -42.13 5.31 -1.84
CA LYS A 324 -43.17 4.73 -2.70
C LYS A 324 -42.54 3.96 -3.86
N GLU A 325 -41.47 4.48 -4.44
CA GLU A 325 -40.73 3.80 -5.51
C GLU A 325 -40.11 2.48 -5.05
N LEU A 326 -39.44 2.48 -3.90
CA LEU A 326 -38.83 1.29 -3.31
C LEU A 326 -39.88 0.20 -3.02
N ARG A 327 -41.07 0.59 -2.55
CA ARG A 327 -42.18 -0.35 -2.27
C ARG A 327 -42.79 -0.89 -3.56
N ALA A 328 -43.09 -0.02 -4.53
CA ALA A 328 -43.72 -0.40 -5.79
C ALA A 328 -42.82 -1.34 -6.63
N ASN A 329 -41.50 -1.14 -6.60
CA ASN A 329 -40.54 -1.88 -7.42
C ASN A 329 -39.57 -2.72 -6.58
N THR A 330 -40.09 -3.42 -5.57
CA THR A 330 -39.28 -4.16 -4.58
C THR A 330 -38.27 -5.13 -5.24
N ALA A 331 -38.63 -5.82 -6.32
CA ALA A 331 -37.74 -6.75 -7.01
C ALA A 331 -36.52 -6.06 -7.63
N GLN A 332 -36.73 -4.92 -8.29
CA GLN A 332 -35.68 -4.12 -8.95
C GLN A 332 -34.71 -3.51 -7.92
N TYR A 333 -35.22 -3.10 -6.76
CA TYR A 333 -34.41 -2.45 -5.72
C TYR A 333 -33.83 -3.42 -4.69
N LYS A 334 -34.19 -4.71 -4.72
CA LYS A 334 -33.78 -5.69 -3.70
C LYS A 334 -32.26 -5.73 -3.49
N GLU A 335 -31.49 -5.85 -4.58
CA GLU A 335 -30.02 -5.92 -4.50
C GLU A 335 -29.40 -4.58 -4.07
N ILE A 336 -29.97 -3.45 -4.51
CA ILE A 336 -29.57 -2.10 -4.11
C ILE A 336 -29.75 -1.92 -2.60
N VAL A 337 -30.92 -2.28 -2.06
CA VAL A 337 -31.25 -2.19 -0.63
C VAL A 337 -30.38 -3.13 0.21
N GLN A 338 -30.10 -4.33 -0.27
CA GLN A 338 -29.21 -5.27 0.44
C GLN A 338 -27.77 -4.74 0.48
N THR A 339 -27.31 -4.16 -0.63
CA THR A 339 -25.95 -3.61 -0.73
C THR A 339 -25.80 -2.33 0.08
N SER A 340 -26.82 -1.46 0.14
CA SER A 340 -26.76 -0.18 0.87
C SER A 340 -26.44 -0.38 2.36
N LYS A 341 -26.92 -1.48 2.95
CA LYS A 341 -26.65 -1.85 4.35
C LYS A 341 -25.17 -2.10 4.65
N LYS A 342 -24.35 -2.40 3.65
CA LYS A 342 -22.89 -2.61 3.82
C LYS A 342 -22.11 -1.29 3.94
N PHE A 343 -22.72 -0.17 3.57
CA PHE A 343 -22.10 1.16 3.66
C PHE A 343 -22.25 1.72 5.07
N HIS A 344 -21.13 2.07 5.69
CA HIS A 344 -21.10 2.70 7.01
C HIS A 344 -21.40 4.21 6.90
N ARG A 345 -21.65 4.85 8.06
CA ARG A 345 -21.82 6.30 8.15
C ARG A 345 -20.68 7.07 7.49
N LYS A 346 -19.43 6.64 7.68
CA LYS A 346 -18.26 7.26 7.06
C LYS A 346 -18.33 7.27 5.53
N ALA A 347 -18.87 6.22 4.91
CA ALA A 347 -19.06 6.16 3.47
C ALA A 347 -20.19 7.09 2.99
N ALA A 348 -21.32 7.15 3.70
CA ALA A 348 -22.39 8.09 3.39
C ALA A 348 -21.93 9.56 3.52
N ASP A 349 -21.15 9.88 4.55
CA ASP A 349 -20.61 11.22 4.81
C ASP A 349 -19.51 11.66 3.82
N GLN A 350 -19.10 10.78 2.90
CA GLN A 350 -18.26 11.18 1.75
C GLN A 350 -19.03 12.10 0.80
N LEU A 351 -20.34 11.95 0.72
CA LEU A 351 -21.20 12.79 -0.11
C LEU A 351 -21.70 13.96 0.74
N ASN A 352 -21.65 15.18 0.20
CA ASN A 352 -22.03 16.38 0.94
C ASN A 352 -23.57 16.53 1.00
N HIS A 353 -24.24 15.56 1.63
CA HIS A 353 -25.68 15.54 1.88
C HIS A 353 -26.20 16.72 2.73
N PRO A 354 -25.40 17.42 3.56
CA PRO A 354 -25.85 18.66 4.18
C PRO A 354 -26.14 19.78 3.17
N ARG A 355 -25.65 19.70 1.93
CA ARG A 355 -26.03 20.62 0.86
C ARG A 355 -27.25 20.09 0.10
N GLY A 356 -28.36 20.85 0.14
CA GLY A 356 -29.64 20.41 -0.42
C GLY A 356 -29.59 20.18 -1.93
N ASP A 357 -28.83 20.99 -2.66
CA ASP A 357 -28.62 20.86 -4.12
C ASP A 357 -27.86 19.57 -4.49
N ILE A 358 -26.85 19.20 -3.69
CA ILE A 358 -26.10 17.96 -3.86
C ILE A 358 -26.99 16.75 -3.55
N PHE A 359 -27.71 16.79 -2.42
CA PHE A 359 -28.64 15.73 -2.03
C PHE A 359 -29.72 15.49 -3.09
N ALA A 360 -30.37 16.54 -3.59
CA ALA A 360 -31.34 16.46 -4.66
C ALA A 360 -30.76 15.83 -5.95
N SER A 361 -29.54 16.22 -6.32
CA SER A 361 -28.87 15.67 -7.50
C SER A 361 -28.60 14.17 -7.34
N MET A 362 -28.18 13.71 -6.16
CA MET A 362 -27.96 12.29 -5.88
C MET A 362 -29.23 11.46 -6.01
N LEU A 363 -30.37 11.95 -5.49
CA LEU A 363 -31.63 11.22 -5.54
C LEU A 363 -32.18 11.11 -6.97
N VAL A 364 -31.99 12.16 -7.77
CA VAL A 364 -32.35 12.12 -9.20
C VAL A 364 -31.47 11.13 -9.95
N GLU A 365 -30.16 11.11 -9.71
CA GLU A 365 -29.25 10.13 -10.32
C GLU A 365 -29.55 8.70 -9.85
N LEU A 366 -29.90 8.49 -8.58
CA LEU A 366 -30.38 7.20 -8.05
C LEU A 366 -31.58 6.70 -8.85
N LEU A 367 -32.62 7.53 -9.01
CA LEU A 367 -33.84 7.17 -9.73
C LEU A 367 -33.56 6.90 -11.21
N LYS A 368 -32.72 7.73 -11.84
CA LYS A 368 -32.31 7.55 -13.23
C LYS A 368 -31.58 6.23 -13.43
N ALA A 369 -30.52 5.99 -12.67
CA ALA A 369 -29.69 4.81 -12.82
C ALA A 369 -30.45 3.53 -12.47
N ALA A 370 -31.20 3.50 -11.37
CA ALA A 370 -31.98 2.33 -10.98
C ALA A 370 -32.99 1.91 -12.07
N ASN A 371 -33.58 2.86 -12.79
CA ASN A 371 -34.55 2.63 -13.86
C ASN A 371 -33.92 2.49 -15.27
N THR A 372 -32.59 2.53 -15.38
CA THR A 372 -31.91 2.30 -16.67
C THR A 372 -31.72 0.80 -16.89
N PRO A 373 -32.17 0.22 -18.02
CA PRO A 373 -31.99 -1.19 -18.32
C PRO A 373 -30.51 -1.61 -18.33
N ASP A 374 -30.21 -2.87 -17.97
CA ASP A 374 -28.83 -3.38 -17.98
C ASP A 374 -28.21 -3.34 -19.38
N GLU A 375 -29.00 -3.63 -20.41
CA GLU A 375 -28.57 -3.55 -21.81
C GLU A 375 -28.22 -2.13 -22.27
N ALA A 376 -28.73 -1.11 -21.58
CA ALA A 376 -28.37 0.29 -21.84
C ALA A 376 -27.09 0.71 -21.10
N CYS A 377 -26.57 -0.11 -20.17
CA CYS A 377 -25.34 0.14 -19.42
C CYS A 377 -24.08 -0.28 -20.20
N LEU A 378 -23.94 0.19 -21.45
CA LEU A 378 -22.90 -0.26 -22.38
C LEU A 378 -22.00 0.88 -22.89
N GLN A 379 -21.61 1.81 -22.02
CA GLN A 379 -20.50 2.68 -22.41
C GLN A 379 -19.24 1.83 -22.60
N THR A 380 -18.80 1.67 -23.85
CA THR A 380 -17.62 0.90 -24.19
C THR A 380 -16.37 1.64 -23.72
N ILE A 381 -15.56 0.97 -22.92
CA ILE A 381 -14.25 1.50 -22.51
C ILE A 381 -13.20 0.84 -23.39
N PRO A 382 -12.43 1.62 -24.17
CA PRO A 382 -11.35 1.10 -25.00
C PRO A 382 -10.39 0.22 -24.20
N SER A 383 -9.86 -0.82 -24.86
CA SER A 383 -8.85 -1.70 -24.26
C SER A 383 -7.56 -0.94 -23.93
N MET A 384 -7.02 -1.21 -22.74
CA MET A 384 -5.68 -0.75 -22.36
C MET A 384 -4.57 -1.49 -23.15
N PHE A 385 -4.91 -2.63 -23.75
CA PHE A 385 -3.99 -3.52 -24.44
C PHE A 385 -4.39 -3.67 -25.92
N SER A 386 -3.42 -3.68 -26.82
CA SER A 386 -3.68 -3.89 -28.25
C SER A 386 -2.61 -4.79 -28.86
N THR A 387 -2.98 -5.59 -29.86
CA THR A 387 -2.00 -6.33 -30.68
C THR A 387 -1.16 -5.42 -31.58
N GLN A 388 -1.57 -4.15 -31.75
CA GLN A 388 -0.86 -3.12 -32.49
C GLN A 388 -0.30 -2.04 -31.54
N PRO A 389 0.85 -1.42 -31.86
CA PRO A 389 1.39 -0.32 -31.06
C PRO A 389 0.42 0.87 -31.01
N PHE A 390 0.28 1.50 -29.84
CA PHE A 390 -0.45 2.75 -29.73
C PHE A 390 0.33 3.88 -30.41
N ALA A 391 -0.18 4.36 -31.54
CA ALA A 391 0.33 5.54 -32.23
C ALA A 391 -0.58 6.75 -31.93
N PRO A 392 -0.27 7.61 -30.95
CA PRO A 392 -1.05 8.80 -30.72
C PRO A 392 -1.00 9.69 -31.97
N PRO A 393 -2.13 10.26 -32.43
CA PRO A 393 -2.12 11.15 -33.58
C PRO A 393 -1.22 12.37 -33.30
N PRO A 394 -0.48 12.87 -34.32
CA PRO A 394 0.36 14.05 -34.16
C PRO A 394 -0.50 15.24 -33.71
N ARG A 395 -0.05 15.93 -32.66
CA ARG A 395 -0.75 17.11 -32.13
C ARG A 395 -0.75 18.23 -33.17
N LYS A 396 -1.89 18.88 -33.37
CA LYS A 396 -1.96 20.05 -34.23
C LYS A 396 -1.66 21.30 -33.40
N ALA A 397 -0.94 22.25 -33.99
CA ALA A 397 -0.75 23.55 -33.35
C ALA A 397 -2.11 24.21 -33.12
N GLY A 398 -2.41 24.60 -31.87
CA GLY A 398 -3.69 25.22 -31.49
C GLY A 398 -4.76 24.27 -30.94
N ASP A 399 -4.43 23.00 -30.66
CA ASP A 399 -5.38 22.07 -30.01
C ASP A 399 -5.96 22.66 -28.71
N SER A 400 -7.30 22.70 -28.64
CA SER A 400 -7.99 23.20 -27.45
C SER A 400 -7.77 22.23 -26.29
N PRO A 401 -7.51 22.71 -25.06
CA PRO A 401 -7.49 21.88 -23.84
C PRO A 401 -8.76 21.03 -23.61
N LYS A 402 -9.84 21.32 -24.36
CA LYS A 402 -11.11 20.59 -24.32
C LYS A 402 -11.11 19.27 -25.10
N GLN A 403 -10.15 19.05 -26.01
CA GLN A 403 -10.08 17.88 -26.90
C GLN A 403 -8.97 16.91 -26.50
N ILE A 404 -8.32 17.12 -25.35
CA ILE A 404 -7.26 16.25 -24.85
C ILE A 404 -7.61 15.85 -23.43
N CYS A 405 -7.49 14.56 -23.14
CA CYS A 405 -7.59 14.06 -21.78
C CYS A 405 -6.42 14.61 -20.96
N PHE A 406 -6.71 15.40 -19.93
CA PHE A 406 -5.69 15.96 -19.03
C PHE A 406 -4.84 14.88 -18.32
N VAL A 407 -5.39 13.68 -18.16
CA VAL A 407 -4.81 12.60 -17.36
C VAL A 407 -3.84 11.72 -18.15
N CYS A 408 -4.27 11.23 -19.32
CA CYS A 408 -3.45 10.34 -20.17
C CYS A 408 -2.93 11.00 -21.45
N GLY A 409 -3.35 12.23 -21.76
CA GLY A 409 -2.95 12.93 -22.98
C GLY A 409 -3.60 12.40 -24.26
N ALA A 410 -4.53 11.44 -24.18
CA ALA A 410 -5.26 10.93 -25.34
C ALA A 410 -6.15 12.02 -25.96
N TYR A 411 -6.22 12.06 -27.29
CA TYR A 411 -7.17 12.90 -28.01
C TYR A 411 -8.58 12.38 -27.76
N MET A 412 -9.51 13.29 -27.45
CA MET A 412 -10.93 13.00 -27.27
C MET A 412 -11.69 13.56 -28.46
N GLU A 413 -12.41 12.70 -29.16
CA GLU A 413 -13.24 13.16 -30.29
C GLU A 413 -14.35 14.09 -29.78
N LYS A 414 -14.87 14.95 -30.67
CA LYS A 414 -15.92 15.93 -30.31
C LYS A 414 -17.20 15.26 -29.76
N ASP A 415 -17.46 14.03 -30.17
CA ASP A 415 -18.65 13.26 -29.83
C ASP A 415 -18.41 12.24 -28.70
N GLU A 416 -17.17 12.08 -28.23
CA GLU A 416 -16.85 11.18 -27.11
C GLU A 416 -17.26 11.79 -25.75
N PRO A 417 -17.72 10.96 -24.80
CA PRO A 417 -18.03 11.43 -23.46
C PRO A 417 -16.76 11.93 -22.77
N SER A 418 -16.78 13.21 -22.39
CA SER A 418 -15.72 13.87 -21.64
C SER A 418 -16.24 14.27 -20.27
N PHE A 419 -15.50 13.97 -19.21
CA PHE A 419 -15.90 14.25 -17.84
C PHE A 419 -15.05 15.38 -17.26
N GLU A 420 -15.63 16.24 -16.43
CA GLU A 420 -14.83 17.20 -15.66
C GLU A 420 -14.07 16.46 -14.56
N LEU A 421 -12.76 16.73 -14.42
CA LEU A 421 -12.00 16.22 -13.29
C LEU A 421 -12.61 16.74 -11.98
N ARG A 422 -12.89 15.81 -11.06
CA ARG A 422 -13.43 16.11 -9.72
C ARG A 422 -12.48 15.60 -8.65
N ARG A 423 -12.48 16.29 -7.50
CA ARG A 423 -11.64 15.95 -6.34
C ARG A 423 -11.88 14.55 -5.78
N MET A 424 -13.03 13.94 -6.09
CA MET A 424 -13.33 12.55 -5.72
C MET A 424 -12.35 11.53 -6.32
N ILE A 425 -11.77 11.88 -7.46
CA ILE A 425 -10.96 10.97 -8.25
C ILE A 425 -9.51 11.45 -8.32
N PHE A 426 -9.25 12.75 -8.19
CA PHE A 426 -7.92 13.35 -8.40
C PHE A 426 -7.59 14.44 -7.38
N THR A 427 -6.33 14.52 -6.94
CA THR A 427 -5.87 15.40 -5.84
C THR A 427 -5.91 16.89 -6.16
N SER A 428 -5.77 17.29 -7.43
CA SER A 428 -5.80 18.70 -7.85
C SER A 428 -6.40 18.86 -9.25
N PRO A 429 -7.74 19.00 -9.37
CA PRO A 429 -8.43 19.03 -10.64
C PRO A 429 -8.56 20.43 -11.23
N GLU A 430 -7.62 21.35 -10.96
CA GLU A 430 -7.71 22.74 -11.42
C GLU A 430 -6.50 23.08 -12.28
N GLN A 431 -6.75 23.63 -13.47
CA GLN A 431 -5.71 24.08 -14.40
C GLN A 431 -5.93 25.54 -14.73
N ARG A 432 -4.87 26.34 -14.60
CA ARG A 432 -4.85 27.73 -15.10
C ARG A 432 -4.44 27.71 -16.56
N LEU A 433 -5.33 28.15 -17.45
CA LEU A 433 -5.01 28.32 -18.87
C LEU A 433 -4.26 29.65 -19.06
N GLN A 434 -3.25 29.64 -19.94
CA GLN A 434 -2.57 30.87 -20.37
C GLN A 434 -3.62 31.80 -21.02
N GLY A 435 -3.75 33.03 -20.49
CA GLY A 435 -4.75 34.01 -20.94
C GLY A 435 -6.15 33.92 -20.30
N SER A 436 -6.40 32.99 -19.37
CA SER A 436 -7.66 32.94 -18.59
C SER A 436 -7.42 33.46 -17.17
N PRO A 437 -8.18 34.46 -16.69
CA PRO A 437 -8.05 34.95 -15.32
C PRO A 437 -8.49 33.90 -14.29
N ASN A 438 -9.43 33.02 -14.65
CA ASN A 438 -9.98 32.01 -13.75
C ASN A 438 -9.43 30.59 -14.06
N PRO A 439 -9.08 29.80 -13.03
CA PRO A 439 -8.77 28.38 -13.18
C PRO A 439 -10.01 27.62 -13.65
N LYS A 440 -9.82 26.67 -14.56
CA LYS A 440 -10.89 25.79 -15.08
C LYS A 440 -10.64 24.36 -14.65
N LYS A 441 -11.71 23.57 -14.55
CA LYS A 441 -11.60 22.12 -14.37
C LYS A 441 -11.22 21.49 -15.72
N PRO A 442 -10.13 20.71 -15.79
CA PRO A 442 -9.78 19.99 -16.99
C PRO A 442 -10.77 18.87 -17.29
N LYS A 443 -10.75 18.39 -18.53
CA LYS A 443 -11.54 17.24 -18.98
C LYS A 443 -10.74 15.95 -18.97
N CYS A 444 -11.38 14.82 -18.70
CA CYS A 444 -10.82 13.48 -18.76
C CYS A 444 -11.68 12.54 -19.61
N CYS A 445 -11.03 11.53 -20.22
CA CYS A 445 -11.71 10.50 -21.00
C CYS A 445 -12.35 9.46 -20.08
N ILE A 446 -13.30 8.70 -20.63
CA ILE A 446 -14.03 7.67 -19.91
C ILE A 446 -13.11 6.62 -19.26
N SER A 447 -12.07 6.15 -19.95
CA SER A 447 -11.15 5.13 -19.41
C SER A 447 -10.46 5.60 -18.13
N CYS A 448 -9.88 6.81 -18.16
CA CYS A 448 -9.19 7.39 -17.01
C CYS A 448 -10.13 7.59 -15.81
N VAL A 449 -11.35 8.04 -16.05
CA VAL A 449 -12.34 8.20 -14.97
C VAL A 449 -12.72 6.86 -14.40
N THR A 450 -13.02 5.86 -15.24
CA THR A 450 -13.44 4.54 -14.77
C THR A 450 -12.35 3.85 -13.96
N TYR A 451 -11.11 3.80 -14.47
CA TYR A 451 -10.01 3.17 -13.74
C TYR A 451 -9.79 3.85 -12.39
N ALA A 452 -9.75 5.18 -12.39
CA ALA A 452 -9.54 5.92 -11.15
C ALA A 452 -10.74 5.84 -10.21
N TYR A 453 -11.95 5.58 -10.70
CA TYR A 453 -13.13 5.34 -9.89
C TYR A 453 -13.02 4.04 -9.09
N VAL A 454 -12.61 2.96 -9.75
CA VAL A 454 -12.54 1.61 -9.16
C VAL A 454 -11.26 1.33 -8.38
N CYS A 455 -10.27 2.20 -8.49
CA CYS A 455 -9.03 2.09 -7.76
C CYS A 455 -9.26 2.28 -6.25
N GLY A 456 -8.93 1.25 -5.46
CA GLY A 456 -9.04 1.24 -4.00
C GLY A 456 -7.92 2.00 -3.29
N ALA A 457 -6.82 2.30 -3.97
CA ALA A 457 -5.75 3.14 -3.47
C ALA A 457 -5.97 4.58 -3.92
N LYS A 458 -6.37 5.48 -3.01
CA LYS A 458 -6.55 6.92 -3.27
C LYS A 458 -5.78 7.75 -2.25
N PRO A 459 -4.97 8.74 -2.68
CA PRO A 459 -4.21 9.59 -1.76
C PRO A 459 -5.16 10.55 -1.03
N THR A 460 -5.04 10.59 0.28
CA THR A 460 -5.76 11.50 1.16
C THR A 460 -4.83 11.99 2.26
N GLU A 461 -5.26 12.98 3.05
CA GLU A 461 -4.48 13.45 4.20
C GLU A 461 -4.33 12.36 5.30
N ASP A 462 -5.29 11.46 5.39
CA ASP A 462 -5.35 10.34 6.36
C ASP A 462 -4.86 9.01 5.77
N THR A 463 -4.23 9.00 4.59
CA THR A 463 -3.68 7.77 4.01
C THR A 463 -2.27 7.97 3.46
N THR A 464 -1.54 6.86 3.31
CA THR A 464 -0.21 6.83 2.68
C THR A 464 -0.15 5.65 1.73
N ILE A 465 0.32 5.87 0.50
CA ILE A 465 0.38 4.83 -0.52
C ILE A 465 1.79 4.28 -0.60
N ILE A 466 1.92 2.97 -0.44
CA ILE A 466 3.17 2.23 -0.56
C ILE A 466 3.08 1.30 -1.75
N LYS A 467 4.02 1.39 -2.69
CA LYS A 467 4.19 0.39 -3.74
C LYS A 467 5.11 -0.71 -3.24
N ILE A 468 4.72 -1.95 -3.44
CA ILE A 468 5.47 -3.15 -3.04
C ILE A 468 5.92 -3.86 -4.32
N ILE A 469 7.21 -4.17 -4.41
CA ILE A 469 7.79 -4.87 -5.56
C ILE A 469 8.74 -5.95 -5.05
N PRO A 470 8.79 -7.16 -5.63
CA PRO A 470 9.80 -8.16 -5.29
C PRO A 470 11.24 -7.68 -5.59
N LYS A 471 12.20 -7.95 -4.70
CA LYS A 471 13.63 -7.59 -4.87
C LYS A 471 14.27 -8.21 -6.11
N ASN A 472 13.87 -9.44 -6.46
CA ASN A 472 14.40 -10.15 -7.62
C ASN A 472 13.59 -9.84 -8.88
N GLN A 473 13.86 -8.69 -9.51
CA GLN A 473 13.25 -8.34 -10.80
C GLN A 473 13.63 -9.31 -11.95
N GLN A 474 14.68 -10.13 -11.79
CA GLN A 474 15.07 -11.17 -12.75
C GLN A 474 14.18 -12.42 -12.71
N THR A 475 13.37 -12.58 -11.67
CA THR A 475 12.23 -13.48 -11.67
C THR A 475 11.02 -12.61 -11.95
N GLN A 476 10.60 -12.60 -13.22
CA GLN A 476 9.32 -12.05 -13.67
C GLN A 476 8.19 -12.78 -12.94
N HIS A 477 7.94 -12.37 -11.70
CA HIS A 477 6.77 -12.75 -10.94
C HIS A 477 5.55 -12.27 -11.73
N SER A 478 4.55 -13.12 -11.87
CA SER A 478 3.23 -12.67 -12.24
C SER A 478 2.79 -11.65 -11.19
N GLU A 479 2.36 -10.47 -11.63
CA GLU A 479 1.96 -9.36 -10.74
C GLU A 479 1.02 -9.82 -9.61
N GLY A 480 0.19 -10.85 -9.85
CA GLY A 480 -0.72 -11.47 -8.87
C GLY A 480 -0.10 -12.10 -7.60
N ASP A 481 1.19 -12.43 -7.55
CA ASP A 481 1.84 -12.93 -6.31
C ASP A 481 2.06 -11.80 -5.30
N THR A 482 2.27 -10.57 -5.79
CA THR A 482 2.42 -9.37 -4.97
C THR A 482 1.14 -9.08 -4.20
N GLN A 483 -0.02 -9.44 -4.77
CA GLN A 483 -1.32 -9.30 -4.12
C GLN A 483 -1.53 -10.29 -2.97
N GLN A 484 -1.17 -11.56 -3.15
CA GLN A 484 -1.30 -12.55 -2.10
C GLN A 484 -0.27 -12.35 -0.99
N ILE A 485 0.97 -12.03 -1.37
CA ILE A 485 2.04 -11.78 -0.40
C ILE A 485 1.76 -10.47 0.36
N GLY A 486 1.35 -9.39 -0.31
CA GLY A 486 0.92 -8.15 0.35
C GLY A 486 -0.16 -8.40 1.41
N ARG A 487 -1.23 -9.12 1.07
CA ARG A 487 -2.31 -9.50 2.00
C ARG A 487 -1.86 -10.34 3.19
N ILE A 488 -0.86 -11.22 3.03
CA ILE A 488 -0.31 -12.06 4.10
C ILE A 488 0.66 -11.25 4.99
N LEU A 489 1.37 -10.29 4.40
CA LEU A 489 2.44 -9.55 5.07
C LEU A 489 1.95 -8.42 5.97
N ILE A 490 0.76 -7.91 5.71
CA ILE A 490 0.15 -6.87 6.51
C ILE A 490 -0.71 -7.58 7.56
N ASN A 491 -0.43 -7.34 8.84
CA ASN A 491 -1.26 -7.82 9.95
C ASN A 491 -2.76 -7.55 9.67
N LYS A 492 -3.67 -8.26 10.36
CA LYS A 492 -5.16 -8.28 10.26
C LYS A 492 -5.91 -6.92 10.29
N GLU A 493 -5.24 -5.82 9.99
CA GLU A 493 -5.74 -4.47 9.84
C GLU A 493 -6.41 -4.25 8.49
N LEU A 494 -7.43 -3.38 8.48
CA LEU A 494 -8.16 -2.95 7.28
C LEU A 494 -7.31 -2.04 6.36
N ASN A 495 -6.13 -2.49 5.96
CA ASN A 495 -5.38 -1.84 4.88
C ASN A 495 -5.90 -2.33 3.53
N ILE A 496 -5.86 -1.46 2.52
CA ILE A 496 -6.47 -1.76 1.21
C ILE A 496 -5.35 -1.99 0.21
N GLN A 497 -5.35 -3.17 -0.38
CA GLN A 497 -4.43 -3.48 -1.47
C GLN A 497 -5.12 -3.32 -2.83
N SER A 498 -4.47 -2.59 -3.73
CA SER A 498 -4.90 -2.34 -5.09
C SER A 498 -3.71 -2.60 -6.02
N GLY A 499 -3.62 -3.84 -6.52
CA GLY A 499 -2.45 -4.30 -7.29
C GLY A 499 -1.16 -4.27 -6.47
N PRO A 500 -0.07 -3.60 -6.96
CA PRO A 500 1.18 -3.52 -6.23
C PRO A 500 1.14 -2.42 -5.15
N TYR A 501 0.03 -1.70 -5.04
CA TYR A 501 -0.12 -0.59 -4.11
C TYR A 501 -0.87 -1.02 -2.86
N LEU A 502 -0.29 -0.65 -1.73
CA LEU A 502 -0.87 -0.74 -0.41
C LEU A 502 -1.27 0.66 0.06
N LEU A 503 -2.56 0.85 0.33
CA LEU A 503 -3.07 2.02 1.01
C LEU A 503 -3.05 1.79 2.53
N LEU A 504 -2.16 2.51 3.20
CA LEU A 504 -2.06 2.54 4.66
C LEU A 504 -2.98 3.62 5.21
N GLY A 505 -4.03 3.21 5.94
CA GLY A 505 -4.92 4.14 6.64
C GLY A 505 -4.31 4.64 7.96
N CYS A 506 -4.38 5.95 8.20
CA CYS A 506 -3.91 6.55 9.44
C CYS A 506 -4.90 6.26 10.58
N LYS A 507 -4.48 5.40 11.52
CA LYS A 507 -5.28 5.03 12.69
C LYS A 507 -5.06 5.97 13.87
N GLU A 508 -3.88 6.58 13.92
CA GLU A 508 -3.45 7.41 15.01
C GLU A 508 -3.88 8.85 14.77
N TRP A 509 -4.58 9.44 15.74
CA TRP A 509 -5.09 10.80 15.69
C TRP A 509 -4.55 11.61 16.87
N LEU A 510 -4.14 12.83 16.58
CA LEU A 510 -3.58 13.77 17.54
C LEU A 510 -4.60 14.84 17.88
N SER A 511 -4.65 15.24 19.15
CA SER A 511 -5.43 16.39 19.59
C SER A 511 -4.76 17.69 19.09
N ALA A 512 -5.53 18.54 18.41
CA ALA A 512 -5.06 19.81 17.84
C ALA A 512 -6.06 20.95 18.13
N LYS A 513 -5.59 22.21 18.05
CA LYS A 513 -6.49 23.37 18.15
C LYS A 513 -7.51 23.32 17.00
N GLY A 514 -8.78 23.08 17.33
CA GLY A 514 -9.86 22.96 16.34
C GLY A 514 -10.24 21.53 15.94
N GLY A 515 -9.73 20.48 16.61
CA GLY A 515 -10.19 19.10 16.42
C GLY A 515 -9.07 18.07 16.49
N PHE A 516 -9.17 17.03 15.67
CA PHE A 516 -8.17 15.96 15.57
C PHE A 516 -7.43 16.03 14.24
N LYS A 517 -6.12 15.81 14.27
CA LYS A 517 -5.25 15.75 13.08
C LYS A 517 -4.61 14.37 12.97
N PRO A 518 -4.60 13.71 11.79
CA PRO A 518 -3.96 12.41 11.66
C PRO A 518 -2.44 12.53 11.86
N VAL A 519 -1.80 11.49 12.43
CA VAL A 519 -0.35 11.48 12.66
C VAL A 519 0.43 11.63 11.35
N SER A 520 -0.03 11.00 10.26
CA SER A 520 0.57 11.11 8.92
C SER A 520 0.81 12.56 8.49
N ALA A 521 -0.14 13.45 8.75
CA ALA A 521 -0.07 14.87 8.41
C ALA A 521 0.81 15.70 9.37
N SER A 522 1.19 15.15 10.52
CA SER A 522 2.02 15.82 11.52
C SER A 522 3.49 15.43 11.43
N VAL A 523 3.81 14.15 11.18
CA VAL A 523 5.20 13.70 10.99
C VAL A 523 5.67 13.73 9.54
N GLY A 524 4.74 13.81 8.58
CA GLY A 524 5.01 13.70 7.15
C GLY A 524 4.91 12.26 6.64
N ALA A 525 4.58 12.11 5.35
CA ALA A 525 4.29 10.80 4.74
C ALA A 525 5.49 9.84 4.79
N LEU A 526 6.72 10.34 4.60
CA LEU A 526 7.94 9.52 4.66
C LEU A 526 8.16 8.90 6.04
N ALA A 527 8.14 9.72 7.10
CA ALA A 527 8.33 9.23 8.45
C ALA A 527 7.20 8.28 8.86
N TYR A 528 5.97 8.60 8.47
CA TYR A 528 4.81 7.75 8.73
C TYR A 528 4.90 6.41 7.99
N ALA A 529 5.37 6.39 6.74
CA ALA A 529 5.59 5.18 5.96
C ALA A 529 6.61 4.25 6.62
N TYR A 530 7.76 4.78 7.05
CA TYR A 530 8.76 4.00 7.79
C TYR A 530 8.17 3.39 9.06
N TYR A 531 7.48 4.19 9.88
CA TYR A 531 6.84 3.71 11.10
C TYR A 531 5.83 2.60 10.83
N ARG A 532 4.91 2.81 9.88
CA ARG A 532 3.83 1.85 9.62
C ARG A 532 4.33 0.55 9.03
N ILE A 533 5.27 0.60 8.08
CA ILE A 533 5.84 -0.62 7.51
C ILE A 533 6.64 -1.36 8.58
N ALA A 534 7.50 -0.67 9.34
CA ALA A 534 8.27 -1.28 10.40
C ALA A 534 7.41 -1.86 11.53
N ARG A 535 6.18 -1.37 11.74
CA ARG A 535 5.26 -1.92 12.76
C ARG A 535 4.41 -3.08 12.24
N ASP A 536 3.88 -2.94 11.02
CA ASP A 536 2.80 -3.80 10.52
C ASP A 536 3.28 -4.93 9.61
N VAL A 537 4.48 -4.82 9.04
CA VAL A 537 5.04 -5.80 8.11
C VAL A 537 5.96 -6.77 8.83
N HIS A 538 5.78 -8.08 8.58
CA HIS A 538 6.66 -9.11 9.14
C HIS A 538 8.11 -8.94 8.62
N PRO A 539 9.16 -9.03 9.47
CA PRO A 539 10.56 -8.81 9.06
C PRO A 539 11.02 -9.66 7.88
N ALA A 540 10.57 -10.91 7.78
CA ALA A 540 10.88 -11.80 6.65
C ALA A 540 10.46 -11.21 5.28
N ALA A 541 9.48 -10.31 5.24
CA ALA A 541 9.12 -9.59 4.01
C ALA A 541 10.26 -8.72 3.48
N LEU A 542 11.05 -8.11 4.38
CA LEU A 542 12.11 -7.17 4.06
C LEU A 542 13.28 -7.87 3.32
N GLU A 543 13.34 -9.20 3.36
CA GLU A 543 14.31 -9.99 2.60
C GLU A 543 13.91 -10.15 1.13
N HIS A 544 12.61 -10.17 0.84
CA HIS A 544 12.10 -10.53 -0.49
C HIS A 544 11.41 -9.38 -1.23
N MET A 545 11.00 -8.32 -0.52
CA MET A 545 10.24 -7.19 -1.06
C MET A 545 11.01 -5.87 -0.94
N GLN A 546 10.73 -4.94 -1.83
CA GLN A 546 11.11 -3.53 -1.80
C GLN A 546 9.85 -2.68 -1.64
N PHE A 547 9.98 -1.61 -0.88
CA PHE A 547 8.88 -0.71 -0.57
C PHE A 547 9.20 0.69 -1.09
N PHE A 548 8.24 1.32 -1.74
CA PHE A 548 8.36 2.69 -2.22
C PHE A 548 7.19 3.51 -1.72
N LEU A 549 7.46 4.65 -1.09
CA LEU A 549 6.43 5.65 -0.82
C LEU A 549 6.05 6.32 -2.14
N VAL A 550 4.75 6.38 -2.42
CA VAL A 550 4.20 7.01 -3.61
C VAL A 550 3.63 8.38 -3.22
N GLU A 551 4.40 9.45 -3.44
CA GLU A 551 4.05 10.81 -3.03
C GLU A 551 4.31 11.81 -4.18
N ARG A 552 3.29 12.62 -4.54
CA ARG A 552 3.37 13.68 -5.56
C ARG A 552 3.98 13.23 -6.91
N GLY A 553 3.63 12.03 -7.34
CA GLY A 553 4.08 11.44 -8.61
C GLY A 553 5.48 10.82 -8.55
N GLN A 554 6.15 10.85 -7.40
CA GLN A 554 7.45 10.24 -7.17
C GLN A 554 7.32 8.93 -6.39
N GLU A 555 8.20 7.97 -6.72
CA GLU A 555 8.39 6.74 -5.97
C GLU A 555 9.67 6.90 -5.14
N ILE A 556 9.52 7.08 -3.82
CA ILE A 556 10.64 7.27 -2.89
C ILE A 556 10.98 5.90 -2.27
N PRO A 557 12.17 5.31 -2.53
CA PRO A 557 12.53 4.01 -1.99
C PRO A 557 12.67 4.07 -0.46
N LEU A 558 12.11 3.08 0.22
CA LEU A 558 12.23 2.89 1.66
C LEU A 558 13.31 1.84 1.91
N SER A 559 14.38 2.23 2.62
CA SER A 559 15.50 1.33 2.90
C SER A 559 15.04 0.19 3.82
N ASN A 560 15.17 -1.04 3.33
CA ASN A 560 14.84 -2.24 4.11
C ASN A 560 15.70 -2.38 5.36
N THR A 561 16.96 -1.95 5.30
CA THR A 561 17.87 -1.94 6.44
C THR A 561 17.37 -0.99 7.53
N ARG A 562 16.92 0.21 7.14
CA ARG A 562 16.29 1.17 8.08
C ARG A 562 14.96 0.66 8.63
N LEU A 563 14.14 0.02 7.79
CA LEU A 563 12.86 -0.59 8.20
C LEU A 563 13.08 -1.73 9.21
N PHE A 564 14.04 -2.61 8.94
CA PHE A 564 14.42 -3.71 9.82
C PHE A 564 14.88 -3.18 11.18
N TRP A 565 15.74 -2.16 11.17
CA TRP A 565 16.23 -1.57 12.41
C TRP A 565 15.14 -0.83 13.18
N LEU A 566 14.26 -0.10 12.50
CA LEU A 566 13.12 0.54 13.15
C LEU A 566 12.18 -0.51 13.77
N TYR A 567 11.91 -1.63 13.08
CA TYR A 567 11.16 -2.76 13.64
C TYR A 567 11.82 -3.26 14.94
N ALA A 568 13.13 -3.49 14.89
CA ALA A 568 13.91 -3.93 16.04
C ALA A 568 13.76 -3.00 17.26
N LEU A 569 13.92 -1.69 17.04
CA LEU A 569 13.80 -0.70 18.09
C LEU A 569 12.38 -0.63 18.68
N LEU A 570 11.34 -0.66 17.84
CA LEU A 570 9.95 -0.63 18.32
C LEU A 570 9.61 -1.88 19.14
N GLN A 571 10.04 -3.06 18.70
CA GLN A 571 9.84 -4.33 19.41
C GLN A 571 10.64 -4.45 20.71
N ALA A 572 11.85 -3.87 20.75
CA ALA A 572 12.68 -3.85 21.94
C ALA A 572 12.20 -2.83 22.97
N SER A 573 11.76 -1.65 22.52
CA SER A 573 11.43 -0.52 23.40
C SER A 573 9.97 -0.44 23.84
N GLY A 574 9.04 -1.06 23.10
CA GLY A 574 7.60 -0.93 23.34
C GLY A 574 7.05 0.47 23.04
N LEU A 575 7.76 1.29 22.26
CA LEU A 575 7.36 2.64 21.89
C LEU A 575 6.27 2.65 20.82
N SER A 576 5.37 3.63 20.89
CA SER A 576 4.33 3.94 19.89
C SER A 576 4.51 5.36 19.38
N ILE A 577 4.15 5.62 18.11
CA ILE A 577 4.21 6.97 17.51
C ILE A 577 3.20 7.93 18.14
N GLU A 578 2.14 7.41 18.75
CA GLU A 578 1.09 8.16 19.41
C GLU A 578 0.95 7.66 20.86
N GLN A 579 0.87 8.63 21.79
CA GLN A 579 0.66 8.39 23.21
C GLN A 579 -0.32 9.45 23.76
N GLN A 580 -1.48 9.00 24.27
CA GLN A 580 -2.48 9.84 24.92
C GLN A 580 -2.94 11.04 24.06
N GLY A 581 -3.14 10.82 22.76
CA GLY A 581 -3.54 11.82 21.79
C GLY A 581 -2.44 12.82 21.41
N LYS A 582 -1.18 12.55 21.77
CA LYS A 582 -0.01 13.38 21.46
C LYS A 582 1.02 12.61 20.66
N LEU A 583 1.77 13.34 19.84
CA LEU A 583 2.85 12.76 19.06
C LEU A 583 4.01 12.36 19.99
N SER A 584 4.47 11.13 19.84
CA SER A 584 5.64 10.62 20.55
C SER A 584 6.90 11.27 19.98
N LEU A 585 7.49 12.18 20.75
CA LEU A 585 8.78 12.79 20.42
C LEU A 585 9.90 11.74 20.26
N PRO A 586 10.02 10.71 21.12
CA PRO A 586 11.07 9.68 20.97
C PRO A 586 11.00 8.95 19.63
N VAL A 587 9.82 8.48 19.22
CA VAL A 587 9.66 7.76 17.94
C VAL A 587 9.96 8.68 16.76
N SER A 588 9.52 9.94 16.82
CA SER A 588 9.80 10.92 15.77
C SER A 588 11.30 11.19 15.63
N GLN A 589 12.02 11.27 16.76
CA GLN A 589 13.47 11.44 16.77
C GLN A 589 14.21 10.20 16.25
N ILE A 590 13.81 8.99 16.67
CA ILE A 590 14.34 7.71 16.18
C ILE A 590 14.27 7.66 14.66
N ILE A 591 13.10 7.96 14.07
CA ILE A 591 12.92 7.94 12.62
C ILE A 591 13.81 9.00 11.96
N ARG A 592 13.89 10.21 12.51
CA ARG A 592 14.72 11.30 11.97
C ARG A 592 16.20 10.92 11.90
N VAL A 593 16.76 10.35 12.97
CA VAL A 593 18.18 9.96 13.00
C VAL A 593 18.44 8.72 12.13
N LEU A 594 17.47 7.81 12.02
CA LEU A 594 17.58 6.67 11.10
C LEU A 594 17.56 7.07 9.63
N LEU A 595 16.82 8.11 9.27
CA LEU A 595 16.87 8.66 7.92
C LEU A 595 18.27 9.24 7.57
N ALA A 596 19.08 9.56 8.58
CA ALA A 596 20.48 9.96 8.47
C ALA A 596 21.48 8.79 8.67
N ASP A 597 21.02 7.54 8.73
CA ASP A 597 21.84 6.33 8.95
C ASP A 597 22.60 6.29 10.30
N GLU A 598 22.02 6.92 11.33
CA GLU A 598 22.55 6.94 12.71
C GLU A 598 21.90 5.84 13.59
N TYR A 599 22.29 4.58 13.35
CA TYR A 599 21.74 3.40 14.02
C TYR A 599 21.97 3.42 15.54
N ILE A 600 23.15 3.83 16.00
CA ILE A 600 23.51 3.80 17.41
C ILE A 600 22.80 4.90 18.19
N GLU A 601 22.68 6.09 17.60
CA GLU A 601 21.91 7.19 18.19
C GLU A 601 20.43 6.80 18.34
N SER A 602 19.86 6.17 17.32
CA SER A 602 18.48 5.68 17.37
C SER A 602 18.24 4.67 18.48
N GLN A 603 19.19 3.77 18.72
CA GLN A 603 19.14 2.80 19.82
C GLN A 603 19.23 3.48 21.19
N TYR A 604 20.11 4.47 21.33
CA TYR A 604 20.21 5.25 22.55
C TYR A 604 18.89 5.99 22.87
N ILE A 605 18.28 6.63 21.87
CA ILE A 605 16.98 7.31 22.05
C ILE A 605 15.92 6.28 22.47
N ALA A 606 15.87 5.11 21.82
CA ALA A 606 14.96 4.03 22.19
C ALA A 606 15.19 3.52 23.62
N ALA A 607 16.45 3.31 24.02
CA ALA A 607 16.82 2.87 25.36
C ALA A 607 16.45 3.89 26.44
N LYS A 608 16.65 5.19 26.17
CA LYS A 608 16.30 6.28 27.09
C LYS A 608 14.80 6.35 27.39
N HIS A 609 13.97 5.97 26.42
CA HIS A 609 12.51 6.08 26.50
C HIS A 609 11.78 4.73 26.58
N THR A 610 12.52 3.61 26.71
CA THR A 610 11.96 2.25 26.71
C THR A 610 10.99 2.01 27.87
N THR A 611 9.92 1.26 27.60
CA THR A 611 9.01 0.73 28.63
C THR A 611 9.42 -0.67 29.09
N LEU A 612 10.41 -1.29 28.44
CA LEU A 612 10.88 -2.67 28.66
C LEU A 612 12.38 -2.73 28.99
N PRO A 613 12.88 -2.00 30.02
CA PRO A 613 14.31 -1.79 30.25
C PRO A 613 15.10 -3.08 30.47
N THR A 614 14.51 -4.10 31.10
CA THR A 614 15.18 -5.37 31.42
C THR A 614 15.42 -6.23 30.18
N SER A 615 14.47 -6.26 29.23
CA SER A 615 14.57 -7.11 28.02
C SER A 615 15.20 -6.41 26.82
N PHE A 616 15.35 -5.09 26.89
CA PHE A 616 15.85 -4.27 25.78
C PHE A 616 17.26 -4.69 25.33
N PRO A 617 18.27 -4.86 26.22
CA PRO A 617 19.62 -5.23 25.79
C PRO A 617 19.67 -6.56 25.04
N MET A 618 18.99 -7.60 25.57
CA MET A 618 18.90 -8.92 24.95
C MET A 618 18.34 -8.87 23.54
N LYS A 619 17.20 -8.19 23.37
CA LYS A 619 16.56 -8.06 22.06
C LYS A 619 17.46 -7.32 21.08
N MET A 620 18.08 -6.22 21.52
CA MET A 620 18.98 -5.45 20.68
C MET A 620 20.21 -6.26 20.24
N GLU A 621 20.73 -7.16 21.08
CA GLU A 621 21.87 -7.99 20.71
C GLU A 621 21.62 -8.87 19.48
N ALA A 622 20.47 -9.55 19.44
CA ALA A 622 20.07 -10.34 18.27
C ALA A 622 19.90 -9.46 17.01
N PHE A 623 19.44 -8.22 17.16
CA PHE A 623 19.26 -7.29 16.06
C PHE A 623 20.58 -6.71 15.54
N TRP A 624 21.57 -6.47 16.39
CA TRP A 624 22.93 -6.10 15.96
C TRP A 624 23.55 -7.19 15.08
N HIS A 625 23.45 -8.45 15.52
CA HIS A 625 23.94 -9.56 14.72
C HIS A 625 23.26 -9.63 13.35
N SER A 626 21.93 -9.52 13.32
CA SER A 626 21.16 -9.54 12.07
C SER A 626 21.54 -8.37 11.15
N LEU A 627 21.74 -7.17 11.71
CA LEU A 627 22.16 -5.99 10.96
C LEU A 627 23.57 -6.16 10.36
N SER A 628 24.51 -6.75 11.12
CA SER A 628 25.84 -7.07 10.60
C SER A 628 25.79 -8.04 9.42
N ILE A 629 24.92 -9.05 9.48
CA ILE A 629 24.73 -10.00 8.36
C ILE A 629 24.17 -9.29 7.13
N ILE A 630 23.25 -8.34 7.30
CA ILE A 630 22.70 -7.55 6.19
C ILE A 630 23.83 -6.76 5.52
N PHE A 631 24.61 -5.98 6.29
CA PHE A 631 25.71 -5.21 5.71
C PHE A 631 26.83 -6.08 5.15
N GLN A 632 27.12 -7.23 5.76
CA GLN A 632 28.09 -8.20 5.21
C GLN A 632 27.68 -8.72 3.83
N LYS A 633 26.37 -8.90 3.57
CA LYS A 633 25.87 -9.29 2.24
C LYS A 633 25.92 -8.13 1.24
N GLU A 634 25.90 -6.89 1.72
CA GLU A 634 25.85 -5.67 0.89
C GLU A 634 27.22 -5.03 0.68
N LYS A 635 28.26 -5.42 1.45
CA LYS A 635 29.58 -4.79 1.44
C LYS A 635 30.23 -4.76 0.05
N ASP A 636 30.09 -5.84 -0.72
CA ASP A 636 30.70 -5.96 -2.06
C ASP A 636 29.94 -5.12 -3.10
N MET A 637 28.75 -4.61 -2.76
CA MET A 637 27.90 -3.78 -3.62
C MET A 637 27.95 -2.29 -3.26
N SER A 638 28.46 -1.92 -2.08
CA SER A 638 28.43 -0.55 -1.58
C SER A 638 29.51 -0.28 -0.54
N THR A 639 30.38 0.68 -0.83
CA THR A 639 31.36 1.23 0.12
C THR A 639 30.69 1.79 1.38
N GLN A 640 29.47 2.30 1.27
CA GLN A 640 28.72 2.76 2.44
C GLN A 640 28.33 1.60 3.36
N ALA A 641 27.96 0.44 2.79
CA ALA A 641 27.63 -0.76 3.57
C ALA A 641 28.87 -1.34 4.26
N GLU A 642 30.01 -1.36 3.57
CA GLU A 642 31.30 -1.77 4.16
C GLU A 642 31.69 -0.88 5.33
N ASN A 643 31.67 0.45 5.14
CA ASN A 643 31.96 1.41 6.21
C ASN A 643 31.04 1.23 7.42
N LYS A 644 29.73 1.00 7.17
CA LYS A 644 28.74 0.79 8.24
C LYS A 644 28.94 -0.53 8.97
N LEU A 645 29.32 -1.60 8.26
CA LEU A 645 29.68 -2.86 8.88
C LEU A 645 30.88 -2.68 9.81
N SER A 646 31.97 -2.08 9.32
CA SER A 646 33.17 -1.85 10.11
C SER A 646 32.90 -0.97 11.34
N GLU A 647 32.08 0.07 11.19
CA GLU A 647 31.63 0.94 12.28
C GLU A 647 30.89 0.14 13.37
N ILE A 648 29.92 -0.70 12.97
CA ILE A 648 29.12 -1.52 13.89
C ILE A 648 29.98 -2.58 14.59
N GLU A 649 30.82 -3.30 13.85
CA GLU A 649 31.71 -4.32 14.42
C GLU A 649 32.69 -3.70 15.44
N LEU A 650 33.29 -2.57 15.08
CA LEU A 650 34.21 -1.84 15.97
C LEU A 650 33.50 -1.36 17.23
N ILE A 651 32.35 -0.73 17.10
CA ILE A 651 31.63 -0.20 18.28
C ILE A 651 31.12 -1.34 19.16
N ALA A 652 30.67 -2.46 18.58
CA ALA A 652 30.30 -3.64 19.35
C ALA A 652 31.49 -4.21 20.13
N GLY A 653 32.65 -4.37 19.48
CA GLY A 653 33.87 -4.84 20.15
C GLY A 653 34.33 -3.91 21.27
N MET A 654 34.38 -2.60 21.01
CA MET A 654 34.77 -1.60 22.00
C MET A 654 33.78 -1.53 23.17
N THR A 655 32.48 -1.66 22.91
CA THR A 655 31.45 -1.78 23.95
C THR A 655 31.67 -3.02 24.80
N GLY A 656 32.03 -4.15 24.21
CA GLY A 656 32.30 -5.40 24.92
C GLY A 656 33.59 -5.41 25.75
N LEU A 657 34.57 -4.57 25.41
CA LEU A 657 35.73 -4.31 26.26
C LEU A 657 35.34 -3.66 27.59
N LEU A 658 34.37 -2.74 27.58
CA LEU A 658 34.08 -1.87 28.72
C LEU A 658 32.92 -2.37 29.59
N ILE A 659 31.92 -3.06 29.01
CA ILE A 659 30.77 -3.61 29.75
C ILE A 659 31.16 -4.49 30.95
N PRO A 660 32.13 -5.42 30.85
CA PRO A 660 32.51 -6.31 31.95
C PRO A 660 32.93 -5.56 33.20
N PHE A 661 33.71 -4.50 33.04
CA PHE A 661 34.16 -3.65 34.13
C PHE A 661 33.00 -2.85 34.72
N ILE A 662 32.12 -2.27 33.90
CA ILE A 662 30.94 -1.54 34.39
C ILE A 662 30.02 -2.48 35.20
N ASN A 663 29.82 -3.72 34.73
CA ASN A 663 29.08 -4.75 35.45
C ASN A 663 29.76 -5.18 36.75
N LEU A 664 31.09 -5.31 36.74
CA LEU A 664 31.88 -5.61 37.93
C LEU A 664 31.73 -4.51 38.99
N LEU A 665 31.83 -3.23 38.59
CA LEU A 665 31.58 -2.09 39.48
C LEU A 665 30.16 -2.15 40.05
N LYS A 666 29.15 -2.31 39.19
CA LYS A 666 27.74 -2.42 39.62
C LYS A 666 27.57 -3.50 40.69
N ARG A 667 28.09 -4.70 40.44
CA ARG A 667 28.03 -5.84 41.36
C ARG A 667 28.71 -5.52 42.69
N LYS A 668 29.94 -4.99 42.66
CA LYS A 668 30.70 -4.68 43.89
C LYS A 668 30.04 -3.61 44.75
N LEU A 669 29.51 -2.56 44.13
CA LEU A 669 28.76 -1.54 44.86
C LEU A 669 27.44 -2.07 45.42
N SER A 670 26.74 -2.93 44.68
CA SER A 670 25.54 -3.64 45.17
C SER A 670 25.86 -4.56 46.37
N ASP A 671 26.92 -5.36 46.29
CA ASP A 671 27.36 -6.28 47.35
C ASP A 671 27.73 -5.51 48.65
N LYS A 672 28.17 -4.25 48.52
CA LYS A 672 28.47 -3.34 49.63
C LYS A 672 27.24 -2.57 50.15
N GLY A 673 26.04 -2.89 49.66
CA GLY A 673 24.79 -2.26 50.10
C GLY A 673 24.62 -0.82 49.65
N LYS A 674 25.35 -0.35 48.62
CA LYS A 674 25.20 1.00 48.09
C LYS A 674 23.81 1.19 47.48
N LYS A 675 23.25 2.39 47.66
CA LYS A 675 21.94 2.72 47.08
C LYS A 675 22.04 2.73 45.56
N GLU A 676 21.00 2.24 44.89
CA GLU A 676 20.94 2.17 43.41
C GLU A 676 21.23 3.52 42.72
N LYS A 677 20.86 4.66 43.32
CA LYS A 677 21.20 6.00 42.79
C LYS A 677 22.72 6.25 42.75
N GLU A 678 23.45 5.82 43.78
CA GLU A 678 24.90 5.97 43.86
C GLU A 678 25.57 5.04 42.83
N ILE A 679 25.09 3.79 42.73
CA ILE A 679 25.55 2.82 41.73
C ILE A 679 25.40 3.39 40.31
N HIS A 680 24.23 3.92 39.97
CA HIS A 680 23.99 4.51 38.65
C HIS A 680 24.86 5.76 38.38
N ARG A 681 25.13 6.58 39.41
CA ARG A 681 26.01 7.75 39.28
C ARG A 681 27.44 7.34 38.96
N GLU A 682 27.98 6.34 39.66
CA GLU A 682 29.35 5.86 39.40
C GLU A 682 29.46 5.16 38.04
N MET A 683 28.45 4.37 37.65
CA MET A 683 28.37 3.82 36.29
C MET A 683 28.36 4.93 35.23
N ALA A 684 27.56 5.99 35.42
CA ALA A 684 27.50 7.11 34.48
C ALA A 684 28.86 7.82 34.36
N LYS A 685 29.61 8.01 35.46
CA LYS A 685 30.96 8.61 35.40
C LYS A 685 31.92 7.80 34.52
N LEU A 686 31.86 6.46 34.59
CA LEU A 686 32.68 5.63 33.71
C LEU A 686 32.25 5.77 32.25
N ILE A 687 30.93 5.77 31.98
CA ILE A 687 30.43 5.92 30.61
C ILE A 687 30.77 7.31 30.03
N GLU A 688 30.66 8.38 30.82
CA GLU A 688 30.98 9.74 30.39
C GLU A 688 32.46 9.92 30.01
N ASN A 689 33.36 9.19 30.67
CA ASN A 689 34.81 9.28 30.46
C ASN A 689 35.34 8.21 29.48
N CYS A 690 34.48 7.50 28.75
CA CYS A 690 34.92 6.46 27.80
C CYS A 690 35.67 7.01 26.57
N ASN A 691 35.81 8.32 26.43
CA ASN A 691 36.59 8.95 25.37
C ASN A 691 38.10 8.96 25.65
N ASP A 692 38.53 8.76 26.91
CA ASP A 692 39.92 8.73 27.32
C ASP A 692 40.21 7.44 28.10
N PRO A 693 40.97 6.48 27.54
CA PRO A 693 41.18 5.18 28.17
C PRO A 693 42.06 5.27 29.43
N PHE A 694 42.94 6.27 29.54
CA PHE A 694 43.75 6.48 30.75
C PHE A 694 42.90 7.00 31.88
N LEU A 695 42.11 8.05 31.62
CA LEU A 695 41.18 8.61 32.59
C LEU A 695 40.11 7.59 32.98
N TRP A 696 39.63 6.78 32.03
CA TRP A 696 38.68 5.73 32.30
C TRP A 696 39.25 4.64 33.23
N ASN A 697 40.44 4.12 32.93
CA ASN A 697 41.13 3.15 33.79
C ASN A 697 41.42 3.72 35.18
N TYR A 698 41.86 4.98 35.26
CA TYR A 698 42.09 5.67 36.53
C TYR A 698 40.80 5.77 37.35
N ASN A 699 39.71 6.23 36.75
CA ASN A 699 38.42 6.36 37.43
C ASN A 699 37.92 5.00 37.93
N PHE A 700 38.03 3.95 37.13
CA PHE A 700 37.65 2.60 37.53
C PHE A 700 38.52 2.08 38.70
N ALA A 701 39.85 2.24 38.61
CA ALA A 701 40.80 1.82 39.64
C ALA A 701 40.71 2.64 40.94
N SER A 702 40.18 3.87 40.89
CA SER A 702 40.01 4.74 42.06
C SER A 702 38.96 4.25 43.06
N HIS A 703 38.12 3.29 42.66
CA HIS A 703 37.14 2.66 43.54
C HIS A 703 37.81 1.65 44.48
N LYS A 704 37.83 1.96 45.77
CA LYS A 704 38.46 1.15 46.83
C LYS A 704 37.93 -0.29 46.91
N GLU A 705 36.72 -0.53 46.38
CA GLU A 705 36.05 -1.83 46.35
C GLU A 705 36.57 -2.76 45.23
N ILE A 706 37.41 -2.26 44.31
CA ILE A 706 37.93 -3.00 43.17
C ILE A 706 39.44 -3.25 43.36
N VAL A 707 39.82 -4.54 43.41
CA VAL A 707 41.23 -4.98 43.50
C VAL A 707 41.72 -5.61 42.19
N PHE A 708 40.81 -5.85 41.25
CA PHE A 708 41.06 -6.60 40.02
C PHE A 708 41.51 -5.68 38.89
N LYS A 709 42.55 -6.11 38.16
CA LYS A 709 43.00 -5.49 36.90
C LYS A 709 42.32 -6.11 35.66
N SER A 710 41.36 -7.01 35.89
CA SER A 710 40.65 -7.76 34.86
C SER A 710 39.17 -7.92 35.17
N ALA A 711 38.37 -8.14 34.13
CA ALA A 711 36.96 -8.47 34.22
C ALA A 711 36.58 -9.55 33.18
N LYS A 712 35.48 -10.26 33.42
CA LYS A 712 35.02 -11.35 32.54
C LYS A 712 33.81 -10.92 31.71
N LEU A 713 33.92 -11.03 30.39
CA LEU A 713 32.80 -10.93 29.47
C LEU A 713 32.21 -12.32 29.25
N PHE A 714 30.96 -12.53 29.68
CA PHE A 714 30.28 -13.80 29.45
C PHE A 714 29.64 -13.83 28.07
N LYS A 715 29.58 -15.00 27.43
CA LYS A 715 28.86 -15.25 26.18
C LYS A 715 27.47 -15.75 26.50
N ASN A 716 26.47 -14.87 26.45
CA ASN A 716 25.07 -15.21 26.69
C ASN A 716 24.14 -14.54 25.65
N SER A 717 22.82 -14.67 25.82
CA SER A 717 21.83 -14.06 24.92
C SER A 717 21.95 -12.54 24.79
N ASP A 718 22.53 -11.87 25.78
CA ASP A 718 22.57 -10.42 25.91
C ASP A 718 23.87 -9.81 25.39
N SER A 719 24.87 -10.66 25.13
CA SER A 719 26.23 -10.26 24.78
C SER A 719 26.86 -11.11 23.68
N TYR A 720 26.15 -12.06 23.06
CA TYR A 720 26.75 -12.99 22.08
C TYR A 720 27.47 -12.27 20.94
N PHE A 721 26.84 -11.27 20.32
CA PHE A 721 27.43 -10.57 19.17
C PHE A 721 28.62 -9.72 19.61
N ILE A 722 28.46 -8.96 20.69
CA ILE A 722 29.50 -8.15 21.33
C ILE A 722 30.69 -9.01 21.75
N TYR A 723 30.43 -10.20 22.30
CA TYR A 723 31.46 -11.16 22.68
C TYR A 723 32.33 -11.56 21.48
N GLU A 724 31.70 -11.96 20.37
CA GLU A 724 32.42 -12.32 19.14
C GLU A 724 33.21 -11.14 18.56
N GLN A 725 32.62 -9.94 18.54
CA GLN A 725 33.33 -8.75 18.04
C GLN A 725 34.47 -8.34 18.97
N THR A 726 34.34 -8.49 20.29
CA THR A 726 35.41 -8.22 21.26
C THR A 726 36.56 -9.20 21.08
N LYS A 727 36.26 -10.49 20.90
CA LYS A 727 37.27 -11.52 20.63
C LYS A 727 38.03 -11.22 19.34
N ARG A 728 37.32 -10.84 18.28
CA ARG A 728 37.93 -10.43 17.00
C ARG A 728 38.78 -9.17 17.15
N LEU A 729 38.31 -8.18 17.91
CA LEU A 729 39.04 -6.94 18.21
C LEU A 729 40.39 -7.23 18.88
N LEU A 730 40.40 -8.07 19.92
CA LEU A 730 41.60 -8.45 20.65
C LEU A 730 42.58 -9.26 19.79
N SER A 731 42.07 -10.20 19.00
CA SER A 731 42.89 -11.04 18.11
C SER A 731 43.58 -10.22 17.01
N ASN A 732 42.98 -9.08 16.62
CA ASN A 732 43.53 -8.17 15.61
C ASN A 732 44.54 -7.16 16.19
N LEU A 733 44.77 -7.12 17.50
CA LEU A 733 45.76 -6.22 18.08
C LEU A 733 47.18 -6.56 17.57
N PRO A 734 48.09 -5.58 17.44
CA PRO A 734 49.42 -5.81 16.87
C PRO A 734 50.26 -6.82 17.68
N GLN A 735 49.92 -6.98 18.96
CA GLN A 735 50.56 -7.94 19.87
C GLN A 735 50.06 -9.38 19.68
N GLY A 736 49.02 -9.60 18.86
CA GLY A 736 48.49 -10.92 18.54
C GLY A 736 47.99 -11.68 19.77
N ILE A 737 47.03 -11.11 20.50
CA ILE A 737 46.51 -11.73 21.73
C ILE A 737 45.83 -13.06 21.38
N ASP A 738 46.36 -14.16 21.90
CA ASP A 738 45.68 -15.45 21.82
C ASP A 738 44.45 -15.44 22.74
N THR A 739 43.29 -15.31 22.11
CA THR A 739 42.01 -15.28 22.83
C THR A 739 41.58 -16.66 23.32
N ALA A 740 42.16 -17.75 22.81
CA ALA A 740 41.87 -19.10 23.29
C ALA A 740 42.42 -19.34 24.71
N GLU A 741 43.58 -18.75 25.03
CA GLU A 741 44.16 -18.82 26.39
C GLU A 741 43.40 -17.98 27.42
N ARG A 742 42.55 -17.06 26.97
CA ARG A 742 41.73 -16.17 27.81
C ARG A 742 40.27 -16.56 27.86
N GLU A 743 39.88 -17.60 27.13
CA GLU A 743 38.52 -18.11 27.08
C GLU A 743 38.37 -19.28 28.07
N GLU A 744 37.52 -19.09 29.06
CA GLU A 744 37.13 -20.16 29.99
C GLU A 744 35.76 -20.71 29.58
N VAL A 745 35.67 -22.02 29.34
CA VAL A 745 34.41 -22.71 29.04
C VAL A 745 33.99 -23.55 30.25
N ASN A 746 32.96 -23.10 30.94
CA ASN A 746 32.43 -23.75 32.13
C ASN A 746 31.00 -24.27 31.89
N LYS A 747 30.41 -24.98 32.87
CA LYS A 747 29.02 -25.47 32.80
C LYS A 747 27.98 -24.36 32.58
N GLU A 748 28.33 -23.11 32.88
CA GLU A 748 27.48 -21.92 32.76
C GLU A 748 27.66 -21.16 31.42
N GLY A 749 28.60 -21.58 30.57
CA GLY A 749 28.90 -20.96 29.28
C GLY A 749 30.36 -20.55 29.11
N ALA A 750 30.67 -19.91 27.97
CA ALA A 750 31.98 -19.36 27.67
C ALA A 750 32.15 -17.96 28.26
N SER A 751 33.34 -17.63 28.76
CA SER A 751 33.69 -16.28 29.22
C SER A 751 35.08 -15.88 28.74
N LEU A 752 35.27 -14.59 28.47
CA LEU A 752 36.52 -14.01 27.98
C LEU A 752 37.07 -13.06 29.05
N GLN A 753 38.32 -13.29 29.47
CA GLN A 753 39.02 -12.39 30.39
C GLN A 753 39.57 -11.17 29.65
N ILE A 754 39.21 -9.98 30.13
CA ILE A 754 39.65 -8.68 29.60
C ILE A 754 40.46 -7.96 30.67
N ASN A 755 41.64 -7.46 30.31
CA ASN A 755 42.57 -6.74 31.17
C ASN A 755 42.59 -5.23 30.84
N PHE A 756 43.10 -4.39 31.75
CA PHE A 756 43.24 -2.95 31.48
C PHE A 756 44.13 -2.62 30.27
N ASP A 757 45.20 -3.39 30.07
CA ASP A 757 46.12 -3.19 28.95
C ASP A 757 45.41 -3.45 27.61
N ASP A 758 44.39 -4.32 27.58
CA ASP A 758 43.59 -4.57 26.39
C ASP A 758 42.77 -3.34 25.99
N VAL A 759 42.26 -2.60 26.97
CA VAL A 759 41.53 -1.34 26.74
C VAL A 759 42.47 -0.31 26.14
N LEU A 760 43.66 -0.12 26.74
CA LEU A 760 44.66 0.83 26.23
C LEU A 760 45.14 0.46 24.83
N ALA A 761 45.48 -0.81 24.60
CA ALA A 761 45.96 -1.30 23.31
C ALA A 761 44.91 -1.14 22.21
N SER A 762 43.63 -1.42 22.50
CA SER A 762 42.53 -1.28 21.54
C SER A 762 42.25 0.18 21.19
N TYR A 763 42.26 1.07 22.20
CA TYR A 763 42.12 2.50 21.95
C TYR A 763 43.30 3.05 21.14
N ASN A 764 44.52 2.64 21.45
CA ASN A 764 45.69 3.05 20.67
C ASN A 764 45.53 2.60 19.22
N MET A 765 45.35 1.31 18.95
CA MET A 765 45.24 0.82 17.57
C MET A 765 44.16 1.51 16.74
N TYR A 766 42.95 1.69 17.29
CA TYR A 766 41.82 2.22 16.51
C TYR A 766 41.66 3.74 16.56
N LEU A 767 42.18 4.42 17.58
CA LEU A 767 42.11 5.88 17.67
C LEU A 767 43.40 6.57 17.24
N SER A 768 44.59 5.96 17.32
CA SER A 768 45.85 6.68 17.04
C SER A 768 46.20 6.78 15.56
N ASP A 769 45.98 5.72 14.77
CA ASP A 769 46.69 5.59 13.48
C ASP A 769 45.86 5.94 12.23
N ASN A 770 44.52 5.96 12.28
CA ASN A 770 43.70 6.06 11.05
C ASN A 770 42.53 7.06 11.09
N LEU A 771 42.27 7.75 12.21
CA LEU A 771 41.11 8.64 12.35
C LEU A 771 41.51 10.07 12.68
N ASN A 772 40.93 11.05 11.98
CA ASN A 772 41.08 12.46 12.28
C ASN A 772 40.33 12.86 13.57
N ARG A 773 40.59 14.07 14.09
CA ARG A 773 39.99 14.54 15.36
C ARG A 773 38.46 14.48 15.38
N GLN A 774 37.80 14.75 14.25
CA GLN A 774 36.35 14.72 14.14
C GLN A 774 35.82 13.29 14.16
N GLN A 775 36.43 12.37 13.42
CA GLN A 775 36.10 10.95 13.39
C GLN A 775 36.30 10.29 14.76
N ARG A 776 37.38 10.65 15.48
CA ARG A 776 37.61 10.19 16.87
C ARG A 776 36.49 10.64 17.80
N LYS A 777 36.08 11.91 17.70
CA LYS A 777 34.97 12.46 18.49
C LYS A 777 33.64 11.77 18.16
N GLU A 778 33.40 11.47 16.89
CA GLU A 778 32.19 10.77 16.46
C GLU A 778 32.15 9.32 16.95
N LEU A 779 33.25 8.58 16.78
CA LEU A 779 33.38 7.20 17.24
C LEU A 779 33.22 7.10 18.77
N THR A 780 33.91 7.94 19.53
CA THR A 780 33.81 7.96 21.00
C THR A 780 32.41 8.37 21.46
N ASN A 781 31.76 9.30 20.77
CA ASN A 781 30.36 9.63 21.04
C ASN A 781 29.45 8.42 20.78
N LYS A 782 29.61 7.71 19.68
CA LYS A 782 28.81 6.51 19.38
C LYS A 782 29.08 5.37 20.36
N LEU A 783 30.33 5.17 20.80
CA LEU A 783 30.67 4.22 21.86
C LEU A 783 29.95 4.57 23.17
N LYS A 784 29.98 5.84 23.58
CA LYS A 784 29.25 6.34 24.74
C LYS A 784 27.74 6.06 24.64
N LEU A 785 27.13 6.34 23.49
CA LEU A 785 25.71 6.07 23.26
C LEU A 785 25.40 4.56 23.30
N SER A 786 26.28 3.73 22.74
CA SER A 786 26.19 2.28 22.78
C SER A 786 26.22 1.76 24.23
N LEU A 787 27.18 2.21 25.05
CA LEU A 787 27.26 1.87 26.47
C LEU A 787 26.00 2.25 27.24
N TYR A 788 25.51 3.48 27.05
CA TYR A 788 24.27 3.91 27.70
C TYR A 788 23.06 3.07 27.31
N SER A 789 22.97 2.63 26.06
CA SER A 789 21.87 1.79 25.60
C SER A 789 21.84 0.39 26.23
N ARG A 790 22.97 -0.06 26.76
CA ARG A 790 23.13 -1.35 27.46
C ARG A 790 22.79 -1.26 28.94
N PHE A 791 22.72 -0.04 29.48
CA PHE A 791 22.29 0.23 30.84
C PHE A 791 21.10 1.22 30.89
N PRO A 792 19.91 0.87 30.34
CA PRO A 792 18.74 1.77 30.33
C PRO A 792 18.33 2.29 31.72
N SER A 793 18.58 1.52 32.78
CA SER A 793 18.31 1.92 34.17
C SER A 793 19.13 3.13 34.64
N VAL A 794 20.28 3.37 34.03
CA VAL A 794 21.12 4.56 34.28
C VAL A 794 20.49 5.80 33.64
N LEU A 795 19.77 5.64 32.51
CA LEU A 795 19.12 6.72 31.76
C LEU A 795 17.76 7.15 32.33
N SER A 796 17.03 6.23 32.95
CA SER A 796 15.63 6.44 33.37
C SER A 796 15.44 7.41 34.55
N ARG A 797 16.52 7.90 35.18
CA ARG A 797 16.49 8.75 36.39
C ARG A 797 16.84 10.23 36.18
N TYR A 798 16.93 10.71 34.93
CA TYR A 798 16.83 12.16 34.63
C TYR A 798 15.37 12.60 34.36
N LYS A 799 14.39 11.85 34.86
CA LYS A 799 12.97 12.22 34.88
C LYS A 799 12.58 12.76 36.25
#